data_AF-A0A6J1P2R2-F1
#
_entry.id   AF-A0A6J1P2R2-F1
#
_cell.length_a   1.000
_cell.length_b   1.000
_cell.length_c   1.000
_cell.angle_alpha   90.00
_cell.angle_beta   90.00
_cell.angle_gamma   90.00
#
_symmetry.space_group_name_H-M   'P 1'
#
loop_
_entity.id
_entity.type
_entity.pdbx_description
1 polymer ?
#
loop_
_entity_poly.entity_id
_entity_poly.type
_entity_poly.pdbx_seq_one_letter_code
_entity_poly.pdbx_strand_id
1 'polypeptide(L)'
;MPSDNTTKAVFSFANKELKNIKGITLNTASKIYVGKNYELKDDFVAVVKDVFDSEVQNIDFIDNVKAAAEINRWVEDKTNNRIKDLVDPDSVSMTKALLVNAIYFKVMFIIFTYQNQELSQSDKSTPPVTRKLGTWENKFDKQLTEDKDFHVSNNNVIQVPMMYQVGVFDYVYSEKLKSEIIEIPYAGRQVSLVVILPREVDGIAELLEKLKDPNIIANALKQKHKENIGVTKLFNPSESKLNNMLKGGENVSIDSAVQKAFIEVNEEGTEASAANILPLSTITMSNENTTESLLQVGSNQFTSKMFTEVAKANQQKNFILSAISVMPPLAELALASVGASHDELLAAIGMPSDDTAKAVFSYANKELNVTKGITLKTASKIYVRKNYTLNDDFVAVAKDVFDSEVTNIDFNDKEKTAAEINNWVSNKTNNRIKDIVNPQSIDGDTKAILVNAIYFKGIWVYKFDEQSTKDKDFHVSNNHVIQIPMMFVRAHFDYTESIELKSQIIEIPYTGNQASLVVVLPYDIGGIVELLEKLKDPNVIDNALKDKYKTEVELTLPKFKIETTTDLTDILKKIGVTKLFDATESRLKNMLKNTEDLYIDSATQKAFIEVNEEGTEAAAANSLLPLTALAMSNGITTETLLQDTSNQFTARMFTEVTKANPQTSVVLSAISVMTPLAVLALASVGASHDELLAAIGTPSDDIAKTVFPYANKELNATEGVTLNIASKFFIGKHYELNDNFVAVVKDVFDSEVQNIDFQENVKAAAEINTWAEDKTNNRITNLVDPRGINGNTKAILVNAIYFKAAWADPFEKDLTEVKDFHITENNVIQIPMMFRKAFFYYTESEELKSQIIEIPYNLYGSFLFIVLPREIDGIAELLEKLKDPNILDNAWKQYDRTEVELKLPKFKIETTTNLKDVLIKMGVTKLFDPVEAKLNNLLKDDEGFFIDSAIQKTFLEVNEDGTEAGVVNEFAGPGGAFSFDPPPPIDFNANRPFYYAIKVNSLTLFNGVVYGA
;
A
#
# COMPACT_ATOMS: atom_id res chain seq x y z
N MET A 1 28.85 25.08 -9.62
CA MET A 1 29.33 24.76 -10.99
C MET A 1 29.41 23.26 -11.14
N PRO A 2 29.04 22.67 -12.30
CA PRO A 2 29.45 21.31 -12.65
C PRO A 2 30.96 21.29 -12.91
N SER A 3 31.70 20.58 -12.05
CA SER A 3 33.16 20.43 -12.16
C SER A 3 33.59 19.24 -13.02
N ASP A 4 32.68 18.31 -13.32
CA ASP A 4 32.97 17.18 -14.20
C ASP A 4 33.01 17.64 -15.67
N ASN A 5 34.14 17.37 -16.32
CA ASN A 5 34.32 17.61 -17.75
C ASN A 5 33.39 16.72 -18.59
N THR A 6 32.91 15.60 -18.08
CA THR A 6 31.91 14.74 -18.71
C THR A 6 30.58 15.49 -18.89
N THR A 7 30.08 16.16 -17.85
CA THR A 7 28.85 16.97 -17.94
C THR A 7 29.02 18.17 -18.87
N LYS A 8 30.17 18.86 -18.80
CA LYS A 8 30.49 19.95 -19.74
C LYS A 8 30.58 19.47 -21.19
N ALA A 9 31.23 18.33 -21.42
CA ALA A 9 31.34 17.71 -22.73
C ALA A 9 29.97 17.32 -23.27
N VAL A 10 29.10 16.69 -22.47
CA VAL A 10 27.73 16.32 -22.87
C VAL A 10 26.90 17.55 -23.25
N PHE A 11 26.92 18.63 -22.46
CA PHE A 11 26.16 19.85 -22.80
C PHE A 11 26.75 20.63 -23.99
N SER A 12 28.07 20.74 -24.07
CA SER A 12 28.75 21.38 -25.22
C SER A 12 28.53 20.58 -26.50
N PHE A 13 28.66 19.25 -26.45
CA PHE A 13 28.32 18.33 -27.55
C PHE A 13 26.86 18.44 -27.95
N ALA A 14 25.92 18.41 -26.99
CA ALA A 14 24.50 18.56 -27.29
C ALA A 14 24.20 19.90 -27.99
N ASN A 15 24.64 21.04 -27.43
CA ASN A 15 24.43 22.35 -28.07
C ASN A 15 25.09 22.45 -29.46
N LYS A 16 26.27 21.85 -29.64
CA LYS A 16 27.04 21.92 -30.89
C LYS A 16 26.48 20.99 -31.99
N GLU A 17 26.11 19.77 -31.63
CA GLU A 17 25.51 18.82 -32.57
C GLU A 17 24.06 19.21 -32.90
N LEU A 18 23.23 19.60 -31.93
CA LEU A 18 21.84 20.04 -32.20
C LEU A 18 21.78 21.26 -33.13
N LYS A 19 22.71 22.21 -33.02
CA LYS A 19 22.86 23.35 -33.96
C LYS A 19 23.32 22.93 -35.37
N ASN A 20 23.88 21.73 -35.54
CA ASN A 20 24.34 21.19 -36.81
C ASN A 20 23.33 20.25 -37.51
N ILE A 21 22.22 19.86 -36.85
CA ILE A 21 21.21 18.98 -37.46
C ILE A 21 20.44 19.74 -38.54
N LYS A 22 20.70 19.39 -39.82
CA LYS A 22 19.94 19.91 -40.96
C LYS A 22 18.44 19.63 -40.78
N GLY A 23 17.64 20.70 -40.78
CA GLY A 23 16.20 20.65 -40.54
C GLY A 23 15.80 21.17 -39.16
N ILE A 24 16.74 21.30 -38.21
CA ILE A 24 16.52 21.91 -36.91
C ILE A 24 17.23 23.27 -36.86
N THR A 25 16.47 24.35 -36.84
CA THR A 25 16.99 25.69 -36.52
C THR A 25 16.84 25.91 -35.03
N LEU A 26 17.90 25.68 -34.25
CA LEU A 26 17.94 25.90 -32.79
C LEU A 26 18.68 27.20 -32.45
N ASN A 27 17.94 28.26 -32.15
CA ASN A 27 18.47 29.54 -31.68
C ASN A 27 18.31 29.64 -30.17
N THR A 28 19.35 29.25 -29.43
CA THR A 28 19.49 29.49 -27.98
C THR A 28 20.05 30.89 -27.74
N ALA A 29 19.29 31.76 -27.08
CA ALA A 29 19.70 33.11 -26.69
C ALA A 29 19.90 33.17 -25.18
N SER A 30 21.12 32.85 -24.76
CA SER A 30 21.52 32.80 -23.35
C SER A 30 22.55 33.90 -23.06
N LYS A 31 22.30 34.73 -22.04
CA LYS A 31 23.19 35.83 -21.63
C LYS A 31 23.05 36.11 -20.13
N ILE A 32 24.18 36.35 -19.46
CA ILE A 32 24.19 36.78 -18.06
C ILE A 32 24.39 38.30 -18.00
N TYR A 33 23.49 38.97 -17.29
CA TYR A 33 23.55 40.40 -17.02
C TYR A 33 23.98 40.64 -15.57
N VAL A 34 24.93 41.54 -15.35
CA VAL A 34 25.53 41.81 -14.03
C VAL A 34 25.46 43.30 -13.71
N GLY A 35 25.14 43.67 -12.48
CA GLY A 35 25.10 45.08 -12.07
C GLY A 35 26.46 45.76 -12.27
N LYS A 36 26.50 46.95 -12.90
CA LYS A 36 27.73 47.69 -13.26
C LYS A 36 28.81 47.80 -12.18
N ASN A 37 28.42 47.76 -10.90
CA ASN A 37 29.32 47.88 -9.76
C ASN A 37 29.95 46.54 -9.33
N TYR A 38 29.71 45.46 -10.07
CA TYR A 38 30.16 44.10 -9.78
C TYR A 38 30.92 43.50 -10.97
N GLU A 39 32.08 42.87 -10.72
CA GLU A 39 32.78 42.05 -11.71
C GLU A 39 32.70 40.56 -11.37
N LEU A 40 32.29 39.75 -12.34
CA LEU A 40 32.47 38.30 -12.30
C LEU A 40 33.96 37.93 -12.42
N LYS A 41 34.33 36.76 -11.89
CA LYS A 41 35.66 36.19 -12.11
C LYS A 41 35.86 35.81 -13.58
N ASP A 42 37.04 36.07 -14.12
CA ASP A 42 37.34 35.86 -15.54
C ASP A 42 37.16 34.37 -15.93
N ASP A 43 37.53 33.45 -15.03
CA ASP A 43 37.30 32.01 -15.16
C ASP A 43 35.80 31.65 -15.25
N PHE A 44 34.93 32.38 -14.54
CA PHE A 44 33.48 32.20 -14.63
C PHE A 44 32.95 32.68 -15.97
N VAL A 45 33.38 33.87 -16.43
CA VAL A 45 33.03 34.42 -17.75
C VAL A 45 33.48 33.47 -18.87
N ALA A 46 34.67 32.88 -18.75
CA ALA A 46 35.17 31.88 -19.68
C ALA A 46 34.30 30.62 -19.71
N VAL A 47 33.94 30.05 -18.55
CA VAL A 47 33.08 28.85 -18.46
C VAL A 47 31.66 29.12 -18.99
N VAL A 48 31.09 30.30 -18.76
CA VAL A 48 29.79 30.70 -19.32
C VAL A 48 29.82 30.72 -20.84
N LYS A 49 30.89 31.27 -21.41
CA LYS A 49 31.10 31.35 -22.86
C LYS A 49 31.35 29.99 -23.51
N ASP A 50 32.13 29.13 -22.86
CA ASP A 50 32.57 27.83 -23.39
C ASP A 50 31.50 26.72 -23.27
N VAL A 51 30.72 26.71 -22.18
CA VAL A 51 29.72 25.66 -21.90
C VAL A 51 28.33 26.03 -22.43
N PHE A 52 27.94 27.31 -22.36
CA PHE A 52 26.59 27.78 -22.70
C PHE A 52 26.53 28.68 -23.95
N ASP A 53 27.65 28.85 -24.69
CA ASP A 53 27.73 29.72 -25.87
C ASP A 53 27.22 31.16 -25.58
N SER A 54 27.45 31.61 -24.34
CA SER A 54 26.78 32.75 -23.72
C SER A 54 27.72 33.91 -23.45
N GLU A 55 27.24 35.13 -23.62
CA GLU A 55 27.97 36.34 -23.23
C GLU A 55 27.63 36.78 -21.80
N VAL A 56 28.53 37.58 -21.23
CA VAL A 56 28.32 38.34 -19.98
C VAL A 56 28.28 39.83 -20.33
N GLN A 57 27.31 40.57 -19.81
CA GLN A 57 27.11 42.00 -20.08
C GLN A 57 26.81 42.79 -18.80
N ASN A 58 27.56 43.87 -18.56
CA ASN A 58 27.32 44.72 -17.39
C ASN A 58 26.20 45.73 -17.68
N ILE A 59 25.21 45.82 -16.79
CA ILE A 59 24.00 46.63 -16.94
C ILE A 59 23.65 47.36 -15.63
N ASP A 60 22.80 48.39 -15.70
CA ASP A 60 22.52 49.29 -14.58
C ASP A 60 21.19 48.94 -13.88
N PHE A 61 21.20 47.93 -13.01
CA PHE A 61 19.99 47.51 -12.26
C PHE A 61 19.45 48.56 -11.26
N ILE A 62 20.13 49.71 -11.10
CA ILE A 62 19.61 50.87 -10.36
C ILE A 62 18.63 51.68 -11.23
N ASP A 63 18.86 51.73 -12.55
CA ASP A 63 17.92 52.28 -13.55
C ASP A 63 17.05 51.12 -14.09
N ASN A 64 16.24 50.55 -13.20
CA ASN A 64 15.56 49.26 -13.36
C ASN A 64 14.66 49.20 -14.62
N VAL A 65 13.91 50.27 -14.88
CA VAL A 65 13.10 50.45 -16.11
C VAL A 65 13.94 50.32 -17.37
N LYS A 66 15.12 50.92 -17.39
CA LYS A 66 16.00 50.93 -18.55
C LYS A 66 16.77 49.61 -18.72
N ALA A 67 17.16 48.99 -17.60
CA ALA A 67 17.77 47.66 -17.61
C ALA A 67 16.83 46.62 -18.22
N ALA A 68 15.58 46.55 -17.73
CA ALA A 68 14.55 45.68 -18.30
C ALA A 68 14.30 45.96 -19.79
N ALA A 69 14.16 47.23 -20.19
CA ALA A 69 13.95 47.61 -21.58
C ALA A 69 15.14 47.32 -22.52
N GLU A 70 16.37 47.20 -22.01
CA GLU A 70 17.54 46.75 -22.78
C GLU A 70 17.60 45.23 -22.93
N ILE A 71 17.32 44.50 -21.85
CA ILE A 71 17.24 43.04 -21.83
C ILE A 71 16.13 42.54 -22.77
N ASN A 72 14.93 43.12 -22.66
CA ASN A 72 13.77 42.75 -23.49
C ASN A 72 14.07 42.94 -24.98
N ARG A 73 14.71 44.04 -25.36
CA ARG A 73 15.09 44.31 -26.75
C ARG A 73 16.11 43.31 -27.30
N TRP A 74 17.03 42.83 -26.48
CA TRP A 74 17.99 41.79 -26.87
C TRP A 74 17.32 40.43 -27.03
N VAL A 75 16.37 40.09 -26.15
CA VAL A 75 15.55 38.86 -26.28
C VAL A 75 14.65 38.92 -27.51
N GLU A 76 14.03 40.06 -27.80
CA GLU A 76 13.24 40.26 -29.02
C GLU A 76 14.08 40.02 -30.27
N ASP A 77 15.22 40.71 -30.41
CA ASP A 77 16.14 40.54 -31.54
C ASP A 77 16.55 39.06 -31.73
N LYS A 78 16.91 38.36 -30.66
CA LYS A 78 17.39 36.97 -30.72
C LYS A 78 16.26 35.93 -30.90
N THR A 79 15.00 36.31 -30.69
CA THR A 79 13.81 35.46 -30.89
C THR A 79 12.96 35.89 -32.09
N ASN A 80 13.51 36.65 -33.05
CA ASN A 80 12.79 37.19 -34.21
C ASN A 80 11.53 37.99 -33.83
N ASN A 81 11.64 38.82 -32.79
CA ASN A 81 10.60 39.65 -32.18
C ASN A 81 9.40 38.89 -31.60
N ARG A 82 9.55 37.58 -31.31
CA ARG A 82 8.46 36.74 -30.77
C ARG A 82 8.33 36.83 -29.26
N ILE A 83 9.43 36.82 -28.51
CA ILE A 83 9.39 36.99 -27.04
C ILE A 83 9.65 38.46 -26.72
N LYS A 84 8.55 39.21 -26.49
CA LYS A 84 8.57 40.61 -26.03
C LYS A 84 8.37 40.69 -24.52
N ASP A 85 8.84 41.78 -23.92
CA ASP A 85 8.57 42.14 -22.52
C ASP A 85 8.80 40.97 -21.55
N LEU A 86 9.98 40.34 -21.63
CA LEU A 86 10.34 39.18 -20.81
C LEU A 86 10.48 39.56 -19.34
N VAL A 87 11.20 40.64 -19.09
CA VAL A 87 11.62 41.13 -17.78
C VAL A 87 10.83 42.39 -17.45
N ASP A 88 10.22 42.41 -16.27
CA ASP A 88 9.53 43.58 -15.74
C ASP A 88 10.56 44.55 -15.10
N PRO A 89 10.49 45.87 -15.33
CA PRO A 89 11.25 46.87 -14.58
C PRO A 89 11.41 46.60 -13.09
N ASP A 90 10.33 46.35 -12.38
CA ASP A 90 10.35 46.23 -10.92
C ASP A 90 10.92 44.88 -10.46
N SER A 91 10.90 43.86 -11.33
CA SER A 91 11.52 42.55 -11.07
C SER A 91 13.06 42.54 -11.06
N VAL A 92 13.71 43.57 -11.62
CA VAL A 92 15.18 43.72 -11.61
C VAL A 92 15.70 44.79 -10.65
N SER A 93 14.81 45.47 -9.93
CA SER A 93 15.17 46.34 -8.81
C SER A 93 16.05 45.59 -7.81
N MET A 94 17.20 46.17 -7.42
CA MET A 94 18.18 45.61 -6.46
C MET A 94 18.86 44.27 -6.85
N THR A 95 18.60 43.73 -8.05
CA THR A 95 19.25 42.47 -8.51
C THR A 95 20.76 42.67 -8.69
N LYS A 96 21.61 41.76 -8.19
CA LYS A 96 23.07 41.83 -8.39
C LYS A 96 23.52 41.18 -9.69
N ALA A 97 22.93 40.03 -10.03
CA ALA A 97 23.13 39.34 -11.31
C ALA A 97 21.87 38.57 -11.75
N LEU A 98 21.59 38.60 -13.05
CA LEU A 98 20.42 38.02 -13.71
C LEU A 98 20.88 37.08 -14.84
N LEU A 99 20.41 35.84 -14.85
CA LEU A 99 20.53 34.95 -16.01
C LEU A 99 19.29 35.09 -16.89
N VAL A 100 19.49 35.44 -18.16
CA VAL A 100 18.44 35.54 -19.16
C VAL A 100 18.63 34.42 -20.18
N ASN A 101 17.59 33.60 -20.36
CA ASN A 101 17.61 32.48 -21.30
C ASN A 101 16.30 32.45 -22.09
N ALA A 102 16.41 32.65 -23.40
CA ALA A 102 15.29 32.57 -24.33
C ALA A 102 15.64 31.61 -25.46
N ILE A 103 14.76 30.66 -25.76
CA ILE A 103 15.03 29.59 -26.74
C ILE A 103 13.96 29.64 -27.83
N TYR A 104 14.42 29.59 -29.08
CA TYR A 104 13.59 29.42 -30.27
C TYR A 104 14.05 28.16 -31.02
N PHE A 105 13.11 27.27 -31.38
CA PHE A 105 13.39 26.17 -32.29
C PHE A 105 12.33 26.02 -33.38
N LYS A 106 12.79 25.60 -34.56
CA LYS A 106 11.96 25.20 -35.71
C LYS A 106 12.49 23.88 -36.26
N VAL A 107 11.62 22.87 -36.38
CA VAL A 107 11.99 21.50 -36.79
C VAL A 107 11.20 21.08 -38.03
N MET A 108 11.90 20.73 -39.11
CA MET A 108 11.36 19.94 -40.22
C MET A 108 11.84 18.49 -40.10
N PHE A 109 10.90 17.55 -39.99
CA PHE A 109 11.19 16.11 -40.00
C PHE A 109 11.47 15.59 -41.41
N ILE A 110 12.63 14.95 -41.60
CA ILE A 110 12.91 14.03 -42.72
C ILE A 110 13.67 12.81 -42.15
N ILE A 111 13.46 11.63 -42.75
CA ILE A 111 13.89 10.29 -42.30
C ILE A 111 14.87 9.72 -43.38
N PHE A 112 15.88 8.86 -43.13
CA PHE A 112 15.77 7.38 -43.03
C PHE A 112 17.13 6.63 -43.18
N THR A 113 17.12 5.34 -42.80
CA THR A 113 17.79 4.13 -43.39
C THR A 113 19.27 3.79 -43.13
N TYR A 114 19.43 2.64 -42.44
CA TYR A 114 20.65 1.87 -42.12
C TYR A 114 21.64 1.62 -43.27
N GLN A 115 22.94 1.57 -42.93
CA GLN A 115 23.94 0.76 -43.66
C GLN A 115 24.82 -0.14 -42.76
N ASN A 116 24.91 -1.41 -43.14
CA ASN A 116 25.74 -2.43 -42.50
C ASN A 116 27.24 -2.16 -42.74
N GLN A 117 28.09 -2.48 -41.75
CA GLN A 117 29.48 -2.84 -42.03
C GLN A 117 29.55 -4.30 -42.48
N GLU A 118 29.97 -4.54 -43.74
CA GLU A 118 30.38 -5.88 -44.14
C GLU A 118 31.70 -6.28 -43.45
N LEU A 119 31.57 -7.22 -42.51
CA LEU A 119 32.47 -8.36 -42.27
C LEU A 119 33.96 -8.22 -42.65
N SER A 120 34.83 -8.37 -41.66
CA SER A 120 36.04 -9.20 -41.82
C SER A 120 35.77 -10.60 -41.23
N GLN A 121 36.30 -11.65 -41.86
CA GLN A 121 35.92 -13.05 -41.57
C GLN A 121 37.04 -13.86 -40.91
N SER A 122 36.77 -14.45 -39.75
CA SER A 122 37.14 -15.82 -39.34
C SER A 122 36.59 -16.10 -37.92
N ASP A 123 36.00 -17.25 -37.59
CA ASP A 123 35.68 -18.45 -38.36
C ASP A 123 34.28 -18.98 -37.98
N LYS A 124 33.68 -19.89 -38.77
CA LYS A 124 32.26 -20.28 -38.70
C LYS A 124 32.03 -21.73 -38.24
N SER A 125 31.56 -21.95 -37.00
CA SER A 125 30.62 -23.04 -36.65
C SER A 125 30.24 -23.13 -35.15
N THR A 126 29.43 -22.22 -34.62
CA THR A 126 28.72 -22.41 -33.33
C THR A 126 27.40 -21.61 -33.28
N PRO A 127 26.40 -22.02 -32.47
CA PRO A 127 25.19 -21.22 -32.20
C PRO A 127 25.49 -19.90 -31.46
N PRO A 128 24.49 -19.01 -31.25
CA PRO A 128 24.67 -17.75 -30.53
C PRO A 128 25.32 -17.97 -29.14
N VAL A 129 26.50 -17.39 -28.94
CA VAL A 129 27.30 -17.61 -27.73
C VAL A 129 27.03 -16.49 -26.71
N THR A 130 26.44 -16.84 -25.57
CA THR A 130 26.36 -15.95 -24.40
C THR A 130 27.77 -15.71 -23.87
N ARG A 131 28.36 -14.53 -24.16
CA ARG A 131 29.74 -14.20 -23.78
C ARG A 131 29.78 -13.41 -22.47
N LYS A 132 30.15 -14.08 -21.38
CA LYS A 132 30.59 -13.44 -20.13
C LYS A 132 31.94 -12.73 -20.30
N LEU A 133 32.10 -11.58 -19.66
CA LEU A 133 33.37 -10.90 -19.42
C LEU A 133 33.72 -10.97 -17.91
N GLY A 134 35.01 -10.78 -17.58
CA GLY A 134 35.61 -11.20 -16.31
C GLY A 134 35.47 -10.27 -15.10
N THR A 135 36.14 -10.66 -14.01
CA THR A 135 36.05 -10.11 -12.63
C THR A 135 37.34 -9.34 -12.21
N TRP A 136 37.56 -9.18 -10.88
CA TRP A 136 38.63 -8.48 -10.14
C TRP A 136 38.43 -6.98 -9.89
N GLU A 137 38.97 -6.36 -8.82
CA GLU A 137 38.99 -6.67 -7.38
C GLU A 137 39.30 -5.33 -6.62
N ASN A 138 39.06 -5.21 -5.31
CA ASN A 138 39.01 -3.91 -4.63
C ASN A 138 39.94 -3.80 -3.40
N LYS A 139 40.82 -2.78 -3.35
CA LYS A 139 41.64 -2.41 -2.17
C LYS A 139 41.92 -0.91 -2.10
N PHE A 140 41.88 -0.37 -0.88
CA PHE A 140 42.43 0.94 -0.51
C PHE A 140 43.80 0.75 0.15
N ASP A 141 44.78 1.58 -0.21
CA ASP A 141 46.04 1.73 0.55
C ASP A 141 46.51 3.20 0.50
N LYS A 142 47.34 3.61 1.46
CA LYS A 142 47.43 5.00 1.95
C LYS A 142 48.83 5.62 1.83
N GLN A 143 49.64 5.15 0.87
CA GLN A 143 51.10 5.37 0.90
C GLN A 143 51.74 5.93 -0.40
N LEU A 144 50.97 6.58 -1.28
CA LEU A 144 51.49 7.24 -2.48
C LEU A 144 51.12 8.73 -2.56
N THR A 145 51.56 9.48 -1.55
CA THR A 145 51.70 10.94 -1.61
C THR A 145 53.12 11.33 -1.21
N GLU A 146 54.06 11.33 -2.17
CA GLU A 146 55.18 12.28 -2.30
C GLU A 146 56.09 11.97 -3.50
N ASP A 147 56.76 13.02 -4.00
CA ASP A 147 57.89 13.04 -4.95
C ASP A 147 57.73 12.60 -6.44
N LYS A 148 57.70 13.64 -7.29
CA LYS A 148 58.42 13.81 -8.59
C LYS A 148 57.83 13.16 -9.85
N ASP A 149 57.68 13.88 -10.97
CA ASP A 149 57.95 15.31 -11.26
C ASP A 149 56.94 15.88 -12.27
N PHE A 150 56.15 16.88 -11.87
CA PHE A 150 55.59 17.91 -12.76
C PHE A 150 55.08 19.14 -11.98
N HIS A 151 55.52 20.32 -12.40
CA HIS A 151 55.21 21.62 -11.80
C HIS A 151 55.01 22.68 -12.92
N VAL A 152 54.42 23.87 -12.70
CA VAL A 152 54.11 24.60 -11.46
C VAL A 152 52.65 25.11 -11.48
N SER A 153 51.94 24.95 -10.35
CA SER A 153 50.66 25.57 -9.96
C SER A 153 49.67 26.03 -11.05
N ASN A 154 48.60 25.25 -11.25
CA ASN A 154 47.32 25.58 -10.62
C ASN A 154 46.43 24.33 -10.58
N ASN A 155 46.16 23.84 -9.37
CA ASN A 155 46.00 22.41 -9.16
C ASN A 155 44.53 21.97 -9.11
N ASN A 156 44.08 21.18 -10.09
CA ASN A 156 44.09 19.73 -9.91
C ASN A 156 43.59 18.98 -11.15
N VAL A 157 44.36 17.97 -11.57
CA VAL A 157 43.83 16.84 -12.34
C VAL A 157 43.28 15.82 -11.35
N ILE A 158 42.05 15.37 -11.58
CA ILE A 158 41.45 14.16 -11.00
C ILE A 158 40.82 13.46 -12.21
N GLN A 159 41.43 12.42 -12.80
CA GLN A 159 41.51 11.04 -12.27
C GLN A 159 40.19 10.60 -11.64
N VAL A 160 39.15 10.47 -12.46
CA VAL A 160 37.86 9.87 -12.06
C VAL A 160 38.11 8.42 -11.59
N PRO A 161 37.80 8.07 -10.33
CA PRO A 161 37.76 6.69 -9.90
C PRO A 161 36.53 6.03 -10.53
N MET A 162 36.74 5.12 -11.49
CA MET A 162 35.62 4.36 -12.07
C MET A 162 35.13 3.32 -11.06
N MET A 163 34.04 3.63 -10.34
CA MET A 163 33.23 2.60 -9.70
C MET A 163 32.45 1.83 -10.77
N TYR A 164 33.07 0.76 -11.27
CA TYR A 164 32.35 -0.30 -11.97
C TYR A 164 31.49 -1.05 -10.95
N GLN A 165 30.16 -1.02 -11.12
CA GLN A 165 29.33 -2.09 -10.57
C GLN A 165 29.28 -3.22 -11.61
N VAL A 166 30.06 -4.28 -11.37
CA VAL A 166 30.16 -5.43 -12.29
C VAL A 166 28.92 -6.32 -12.15
N GLY A 167 27.89 -6.00 -12.93
CA GLY A 167 26.82 -6.94 -13.26
C GLY A 167 27.16 -7.70 -14.53
N VAL A 168 26.98 -9.02 -14.53
CA VAL A 168 26.90 -9.78 -15.78
C VAL A 168 25.49 -9.61 -16.34
N PHE A 169 25.37 -8.90 -17.45
CA PHE A 169 24.09 -8.69 -18.13
C PHE A 169 24.01 -9.55 -19.38
N ASP A 170 23.22 -10.62 -19.31
CA ASP A 170 22.93 -11.46 -20.48
C ASP A 170 22.06 -10.68 -21.48
N TYR A 171 22.64 -10.37 -22.62
CA TYR A 171 22.01 -9.64 -23.72
C TYR A 171 21.51 -10.59 -24.81
N VAL A 172 20.40 -10.24 -25.46
CA VAL A 172 19.82 -11.00 -26.57
C VAL A 172 19.74 -10.10 -27.81
N TYR A 173 20.29 -10.57 -28.92
CA TYR A 173 20.11 -9.90 -30.20
C TYR A 173 18.74 -10.24 -30.80
N SER A 174 17.90 -9.23 -31.02
CA SER A 174 16.58 -9.40 -31.62
C SER A 174 16.64 -9.09 -33.12
N GLU A 175 16.58 -10.12 -33.98
CA GLU A 175 16.58 -9.95 -35.43
C GLU A 175 15.40 -9.08 -35.93
N LYS A 176 14.24 -9.14 -35.27
CA LYS A 176 13.08 -8.28 -35.59
C LYS A 176 13.37 -6.78 -35.39
N LEU A 177 14.13 -6.45 -34.34
CA LEU A 177 14.50 -5.07 -33.98
C LEU A 177 15.88 -4.66 -34.51
N LYS A 178 16.64 -5.58 -35.12
CA LYS A 178 18.06 -5.44 -35.50
C LYS A 178 18.96 -4.87 -34.37
N SER A 179 18.57 -5.12 -33.12
CA SER A 179 19.13 -4.46 -31.95
C SER A 179 19.54 -5.48 -30.90
N GLU A 180 20.63 -5.20 -30.18
CA GLU A 180 20.99 -5.91 -28.96
C GLU A 180 20.12 -5.39 -27.81
N ILE A 181 19.48 -6.30 -27.07
CA ILE A 181 18.65 -6.00 -25.92
C ILE A 181 19.41 -6.45 -24.68
N ILE A 182 19.87 -5.48 -23.90
CA ILE A 182 20.50 -5.71 -22.60
C ILE A 182 19.41 -5.56 -21.54
N GLU A 183 19.36 -6.49 -20.60
CA GLU A 183 18.39 -6.48 -19.50
C GLU A 183 19.14 -6.48 -18.17
N ILE A 184 18.79 -5.50 -17.33
CA ILE A 184 19.43 -5.17 -16.07
C ILE A 184 18.36 -5.36 -14.98
N PRO A 185 18.28 -6.53 -14.31
CA PRO A 185 17.27 -6.79 -13.29
C PRO A 185 17.51 -5.92 -12.05
N TYR A 186 16.45 -5.33 -11.49
CA TYR A 186 16.55 -4.54 -10.27
C TYR A 186 16.38 -5.43 -9.03
N ALA A 187 17.10 -5.11 -7.95
CA ALA A 187 17.30 -6.03 -6.82
C ALA A 187 15.98 -6.56 -6.20
N GLY A 188 15.73 -7.87 -6.35
CA GLY A 188 14.68 -8.59 -5.64
C GLY A 188 13.23 -8.33 -6.08
N ARG A 189 12.98 -7.76 -7.28
CA ARG A 189 11.62 -7.52 -7.80
C ARG A 189 11.48 -7.93 -9.27
N GLN A 190 10.25 -8.20 -9.72
CA GLN A 190 9.91 -8.49 -11.12
C GLN A 190 9.97 -7.25 -12.04
N VAL A 191 11.04 -6.44 -11.94
CA VAL A 191 11.24 -5.23 -12.74
C VAL A 191 12.68 -5.18 -13.23
N SER A 192 12.83 -5.20 -14.56
CA SER A 192 14.13 -5.06 -15.25
C SER A 192 14.21 -3.73 -15.99
N LEU A 193 15.35 -3.04 -15.90
CA LEU A 193 15.70 -1.98 -16.84
C LEU A 193 16.12 -2.62 -18.17
N VAL A 194 15.46 -2.27 -19.27
CA VAL A 194 15.74 -2.81 -20.60
C VAL A 194 16.37 -1.72 -21.47
N VAL A 195 17.58 -1.99 -21.96
CA VAL A 195 18.35 -1.10 -22.84
C VAL A 195 18.43 -1.74 -24.22
N ILE A 196 18.06 -0.99 -25.27
CA ILE A 196 18.00 -1.49 -26.64
C ILE A 196 19.00 -0.71 -27.51
N LEU A 197 20.00 -1.42 -28.02
CA LEU A 197 21.12 -0.87 -28.78
C LEU A 197 21.01 -1.28 -30.26
N PRO A 198 20.58 -0.39 -31.17
CA PRO A 198 20.63 -0.64 -32.61
C PRO A 198 22.08 -0.86 -33.07
N ARG A 199 22.33 -1.91 -33.88
CA ARG A 199 23.69 -2.30 -34.30
C ARG A 199 24.27 -1.47 -35.45
N GLU A 200 23.41 -0.94 -36.31
CA GLU A 200 23.74 0.05 -37.33
C GLU A 200 23.08 1.40 -36.89
N VAL A 201 23.38 2.53 -37.52
CA VAL A 201 23.10 3.86 -36.92
C VAL A 201 21.69 4.41 -37.21
N ASP A 202 21.25 4.33 -38.46
CA ASP A 202 20.21 5.23 -39.02
C ASP A 202 18.77 4.66 -38.94
N GLY A 203 18.61 3.56 -38.19
CA GLY A 203 17.37 2.77 -38.08
C GLY A 203 16.55 3.13 -36.86
N ILE A 204 16.96 4.14 -36.10
CA ILE A 204 16.31 4.61 -34.87
C ILE A 204 14.83 4.95 -35.10
N ALA A 205 14.47 5.47 -36.28
CA ALA A 205 13.06 5.70 -36.63
C ALA A 205 12.26 4.40 -36.80
N GLU A 206 12.81 3.39 -37.49
CA GLU A 206 12.16 2.07 -37.66
C GLU A 206 12.09 1.30 -36.33
N LEU A 207 13.10 1.47 -35.47
CA LEU A 207 13.13 0.95 -34.11
C LEU A 207 12.05 1.62 -33.24
N LEU A 208 11.98 2.95 -33.23
CA LEU A 208 10.95 3.69 -32.47
C LEU A 208 9.53 3.38 -32.95
N GLU A 209 9.31 3.20 -34.26
CA GLU A 209 8.01 2.81 -34.81
C GLU A 209 7.61 1.41 -34.35
N LYS A 210 8.57 0.46 -34.37
CA LYS A 210 8.39 -0.90 -33.83
C LYS A 210 8.10 -0.90 -32.33
N LEU A 211 8.79 -0.06 -31.55
CA LEU A 211 8.62 0.07 -30.10
C LEU A 211 7.26 0.70 -29.69
N LYS A 212 6.41 1.11 -30.64
CA LYS A 212 5.00 1.45 -30.38
C LYS A 212 4.11 0.22 -30.14
N ASP A 213 4.52 -0.98 -30.58
CA ASP A 213 3.89 -2.22 -30.12
C ASP A 213 4.40 -2.53 -28.70
N PRO A 214 3.56 -2.43 -27.64
CA PRO A 214 4.01 -2.66 -26.27
C PRO A 214 4.50 -4.09 -26.05
N ASN A 215 4.12 -5.04 -26.92
CA ASN A 215 4.51 -6.43 -26.81
C ASN A 215 5.85 -6.73 -27.49
N ILE A 216 6.45 -5.83 -28.26
CA ILE A 216 7.60 -6.20 -29.12
C ILE A 216 8.88 -6.46 -28.31
N ILE A 217 9.07 -5.73 -27.20
CA ILE A 217 10.17 -5.92 -26.25
C ILE A 217 9.93 -7.23 -25.47
N ALA A 218 8.71 -7.41 -24.95
CA ALA A 218 8.32 -8.62 -24.23
C ALA A 218 8.47 -9.90 -25.09
N ASN A 219 8.08 -9.85 -26.36
CA ASN A 219 8.25 -10.98 -27.28
C ASN A 219 9.71 -11.25 -27.68
N ALA A 220 10.60 -10.27 -27.58
CA ALA A 220 12.04 -10.48 -27.77
C ALA A 220 12.68 -11.08 -26.50
N LEU A 221 12.32 -10.59 -25.31
CA LEU A 221 12.76 -11.14 -24.03
C LEU A 221 12.13 -12.51 -23.73
N LYS A 222 10.99 -12.86 -24.34
CA LYS A 222 10.41 -14.22 -24.30
C LYS A 222 11.36 -15.31 -24.78
N GLN A 223 12.29 -15.01 -25.69
CA GLN A 223 13.30 -15.98 -26.12
C GLN A 223 14.38 -16.24 -25.05
N LYS A 224 14.50 -15.34 -24.06
CA LYS A 224 15.38 -15.45 -22.89
C LYS A 224 14.69 -16.15 -21.71
N HIS A 225 13.46 -15.73 -21.38
CA HIS A 225 12.76 -16.12 -20.14
C HIS A 225 11.55 -17.03 -20.31
N LYS A 226 11.13 -17.34 -21.55
CA LYS A 226 9.90 -18.08 -21.92
C LYS A 226 8.55 -17.41 -21.55
N GLU A 227 8.50 -16.41 -20.67
CA GLU A 227 7.27 -15.75 -20.18
C GLU A 227 7.12 -14.25 -20.57
N ASN A 228 6.00 -13.60 -20.20
CA ASN A 228 5.56 -12.24 -20.62
C ASN A 228 5.98 -11.10 -19.64
N ILE A 229 6.14 -9.85 -20.12
CA ILE A 229 6.68 -8.68 -19.37
C ILE A 229 5.98 -7.35 -19.80
N GLY A 230 5.94 -6.29 -18.96
CA GLY A 230 5.39 -4.93 -19.24
C GLY A 230 6.15 -3.76 -18.53
N VAL A 231 5.89 -2.46 -18.86
CA VAL A 231 6.81 -1.30 -18.55
C VAL A 231 6.12 0.09 -18.34
N THR A 232 6.69 0.99 -17.48
CA THR A 232 6.31 2.43 -17.22
C THR A 232 7.55 3.40 -16.98
N LYS A 233 7.40 4.69 -16.55
CA LYS A 233 8.30 5.89 -16.85
C LYS A 233 9.17 6.55 -15.71
N LEU A 234 9.82 7.74 -15.97
CA LEU A 234 11.03 8.37 -15.31
C LEU A 234 10.90 9.88 -14.84
N PHE A 235 11.94 10.48 -14.20
CA PHE A 235 11.92 11.72 -13.32
C PHE A 235 12.90 12.92 -13.63
N ASN A 236 13.07 13.90 -12.69
CA ASN A 236 13.42 15.35 -12.79
C ASN A 236 14.65 15.83 -11.93
N PRO A 237 15.35 16.99 -12.18
CA PRO A 237 16.74 17.22 -11.72
C PRO A 237 17.05 18.50 -10.87
N SER A 238 16.36 18.77 -9.76
CA SER A 238 16.44 20.08 -9.04
C SER A 238 17.51 20.24 -7.94
N GLU A 239 18.60 19.45 -7.90
CA GLU A 239 19.55 19.46 -6.76
C GLU A 239 20.99 19.97 -7.02
N SER A 240 21.33 21.05 -6.29
CA SER A 240 22.65 21.38 -5.70
C SER A 240 23.59 22.46 -6.32
N LYS A 241 23.95 23.43 -5.44
CA LYS A 241 25.23 24.20 -5.34
C LYS A 241 25.64 25.15 -6.50
N LEU A 242 25.21 26.43 -6.39
CA LEU A 242 25.52 27.52 -7.34
C LEU A 242 26.01 28.85 -6.69
N ASN A 243 26.63 28.82 -5.51
CA ASN A 243 27.17 30.03 -4.85
C ASN A 243 28.65 30.32 -5.22
N ASN A 244 29.08 31.59 -5.04
CA ASN A 244 30.46 32.13 -5.12
C ASN A 244 30.96 32.60 -6.51
N MET A 245 30.41 33.68 -7.07
CA MET A 245 30.68 34.12 -8.47
C MET A 245 31.48 35.42 -8.68
N LEU A 246 31.54 36.37 -7.73
CA LEU A 246 32.20 37.68 -7.91
C LEU A 246 33.70 37.72 -7.53
N LYS A 247 34.43 38.68 -8.13
CA LYS A 247 35.75 39.16 -7.66
C LYS A 247 35.59 39.99 -6.39
N GLY A 248 35.58 39.35 -5.22
CA GLY A 248 35.56 40.04 -3.93
C GLY A 248 35.33 39.16 -2.70
N GLY A 249 34.73 37.97 -2.88
CA GLY A 249 34.42 37.05 -1.79
C GLY A 249 33.02 37.20 -1.20
N GLU A 250 32.25 38.23 -1.60
CA GLU A 250 30.81 38.24 -1.40
C GLU A 250 30.13 37.18 -2.25
N ASN A 251 29.15 36.50 -1.66
CA ASN A 251 28.29 35.57 -2.38
C ASN A 251 27.19 36.35 -3.10
N VAL A 252 27.11 36.12 -4.41
CA VAL A 252 25.97 36.50 -5.26
C VAL A 252 25.36 35.20 -5.74
N SER A 253 24.08 35.01 -5.42
CA SER A 253 23.23 34.03 -6.09
C SER A 253 22.90 34.56 -7.49
N ILE A 254 22.37 33.72 -8.36
CA ILE A 254 21.49 34.25 -9.40
C ILE A 254 20.20 34.63 -8.64
N ASP A 255 20.04 35.91 -8.32
CA ASP A 255 18.99 36.39 -7.40
C ASP A 255 17.59 36.25 -8.02
N SER A 256 17.51 36.29 -9.35
CA SER A 256 16.34 35.93 -10.15
C SER A 256 16.74 35.33 -11.50
N ALA A 257 15.86 34.51 -12.07
CA ALA A 257 15.94 34.00 -13.44
C ALA A 257 14.56 34.12 -14.07
N VAL A 258 14.49 34.63 -15.31
CA VAL A 258 13.22 34.99 -15.95
C VAL A 258 13.11 34.34 -17.32
N GLN A 259 11.99 33.65 -17.55
CA GLN A 259 11.74 32.87 -18.75
C GLN A 259 10.24 32.94 -19.11
N LYS A 260 9.91 32.98 -20.40
CA LYS A 260 8.56 33.23 -20.92
C LYS A 260 8.31 32.34 -22.13
N ALA A 261 7.09 31.85 -22.25
CA ALA A 261 6.67 30.87 -23.26
C ALA A 261 5.44 31.37 -24.01
N PHE A 262 5.26 30.90 -25.24
CA PHE A 262 4.09 31.20 -26.08
C PHE A 262 3.81 29.99 -26.97
N ILE A 263 2.53 29.64 -27.15
CA ILE A 263 2.09 28.61 -28.09
C ILE A 263 0.87 29.15 -28.84
N GLU A 264 0.96 29.15 -30.17
CA GLU A 264 -0.15 29.41 -31.08
C GLU A 264 -0.14 28.29 -32.13
N VAL A 265 -1.31 27.71 -32.44
CA VAL A 265 -1.42 26.57 -33.37
C VAL A 265 -2.03 27.03 -34.69
N ASN A 266 -1.31 26.85 -35.78
CA ASN A 266 -1.79 27.02 -37.14
C ASN A 266 -1.16 25.96 -38.08
N GLU A 267 -1.61 25.93 -39.33
CA GLU A 267 -1.48 24.77 -40.22
C GLU A 267 -0.06 24.50 -40.76
N GLU A 268 0.94 25.35 -40.46
CA GLU A 268 2.33 25.20 -40.97
C GLU A 268 3.31 24.53 -39.99
N GLY A 269 2.87 24.16 -38.78
CA GLY A 269 3.62 23.28 -37.87
C GLY A 269 3.90 23.83 -36.46
N THR A 270 4.29 22.94 -35.55
CA THR A 270 4.44 23.23 -34.11
C THR A 270 5.84 23.79 -33.77
N GLU A 271 5.92 25.09 -33.51
CA GLU A 271 7.05 25.73 -32.82
C GLU A 271 6.69 25.93 -31.34
N ALA A 272 7.63 25.72 -30.41
CA ALA A 272 7.40 25.84 -28.97
C ALA A 272 8.69 26.17 -28.20
N SER A 273 8.57 26.70 -26.98
CA SER A 273 9.64 26.78 -25.97
C SER A 273 9.05 27.02 -24.57
N ALA A 274 9.82 26.84 -23.50
CA ALA A 274 9.30 26.82 -22.12
C ALA A 274 10.32 27.30 -21.05
N ALA A 275 9.83 27.99 -20.01
CA ALA A 275 9.97 27.67 -18.58
C ALA A 275 9.11 28.63 -17.73
N ASN A 276 9.16 28.52 -16.39
CA ASN A 276 8.11 29.01 -15.47
C ASN A 276 8.61 29.97 -14.38
N ILE A 277 7.79 30.97 -14.01
CA ILE A 277 7.51 31.37 -12.61
C ILE A 277 6.00 31.68 -12.51
N LEU A 278 5.34 31.33 -11.40
CA LEU A 278 3.91 31.60 -11.14
C LEU A 278 3.67 33.01 -10.59
N PRO A 279 2.65 33.71 -11.11
CA PRO A 279 1.56 34.22 -10.28
C PRO A 279 0.19 33.67 -10.72
N LEU A 280 -0.87 33.86 -9.92
CA LEU A 280 -2.17 33.21 -10.13
C LEU A 280 -2.87 33.61 -11.45
N SER A 281 -2.81 32.75 -12.47
CA SER A 281 -3.93 32.45 -13.39
C SER A 281 -3.58 31.35 -14.42
N THR A 282 -4.59 30.56 -14.81
CA THR A 282 -4.61 29.58 -15.93
C THR A 282 -3.56 28.45 -15.97
N ILE A 283 -4.01 27.20 -15.81
CA ILE A 283 -3.24 25.96 -15.98
C ILE A 283 -3.85 25.11 -17.09
N THR A 284 -3.03 24.63 -18.03
CA THR A 284 -3.35 23.59 -19.03
C THR A 284 -2.04 23.03 -19.60
N MET A 285 -1.73 21.73 -19.64
CA MET A 285 -2.19 20.52 -18.91
C MET A 285 -0.90 19.72 -18.56
N SER A 286 -0.75 18.40 -18.37
CA SER A 286 -1.55 17.16 -18.28
C SER A 286 -0.57 16.07 -17.77
N ASN A 287 -0.86 15.10 -16.91
CA ASN A 287 -2.05 14.71 -16.13
C ASN A 287 -1.55 14.06 -14.81
N GLU A 288 -2.41 13.35 -14.06
CA GLU A 288 -2.13 12.64 -12.80
C GLU A 288 -1.63 13.55 -11.68
N ASN A 289 -0.35 13.96 -11.67
CA ASN A 289 0.22 14.90 -10.66
C ASN A 289 -0.58 16.22 -10.54
N THR A 290 -1.35 16.59 -11.55
CA THR A 290 -2.21 17.79 -11.53
C THR A 290 -3.45 17.61 -10.64
N THR A 291 -4.03 16.41 -10.61
CA THR A 291 -5.29 16.13 -9.93
C THR A 291 -5.10 16.08 -8.41
N GLU A 292 -4.03 15.42 -7.96
CA GLU A 292 -3.61 15.38 -6.56
C GLU A 292 -3.29 16.78 -6.02
N SER A 293 -2.53 17.59 -6.77
CA SER A 293 -2.18 18.96 -6.36
C SER A 293 -3.41 19.87 -6.25
N LEU A 294 -4.36 19.78 -7.18
CA LEU A 294 -5.63 20.51 -7.10
C LEU A 294 -6.50 20.06 -5.92
N LEU A 295 -6.52 18.75 -5.62
CA LEU A 295 -7.20 18.20 -4.45
C LEU A 295 -6.60 18.75 -3.15
N GLN A 296 -5.27 18.70 -2.99
CA GLN A 296 -4.58 19.22 -1.80
C GLN A 296 -4.84 20.73 -1.61
N VAL A 297 -4.62 21.54 -2.66
CA VAL A 297 -4.77 23.00 -2.55
C VAL A 297 -6.23 23.39 -2.28
N GLY A 298 -7.20 22.78 -2.98
CA GLY A 298 -8.62 23.02 -2.73
C GLY A 298 -9.06 22.57 -1.34
N SER A 299 -8.63 21.37 -0.92
CA SER A 299 -8.93 20.81 0.40
C SER A 299 -8.37 21.67 1.52
N ASN A 300 -7.10 22.05 1.47
CA ASN A 300 -6.46 22.88 2.50
C ASN A 300 -7.15 24.25 2.61
N GLN A 301 -7.46 24.91 1.48
CA GLN A 301 -8.18 26.19 1.47
C GLN A 301 -9.61 26.09 2.01
N PHE A 302 -10.37 25.07 1.62
CA PHE A 302 -11.73 24.86 2.11
C PHE A 302 -11.73 24.46 3.60
N THR A 303 -10.78 23.62 4.02
CA THR A 303 -10.59 23.20 5.41
C THR A 303 -10.27 24.37 6.33
N SER A 304 -9.32 25.25 5.99
CA SER A 304 -9.01 26.45 6.80
C SER A 304 -10.25 27.34 7.00
N LYS A 305 -10.99 27.64 5.91
CA LYS A 305 -12.21 28.46 5.97
C LYS A 305 -13.27 27.81 6.85
N MET A 306 -13.58 26.53 6.62
CA MET A 306 -14.60 25.78 7.37
C MET A 306 -14.21 25.64 8.85
N PHE A 307 -12.96 25.28 9.14
CA PHE A 307 -12.43 25.15 10.50
C PHE A 307 -12.50 26.48 11.26
N THR A 308 -12.16 27.60 10.60
CA THR A 308 -12.24 28.94 11.19
C THR A 308 -13.66 29.28 11.67
N GLU A 309 -14.70 28.96 10.88
CA GLU A 309 -16.09 29.24 11.29
C GLU A 309 -16.65 28.20 12.28
N VAL A 310 -16.30 26.92 12.14
CA VAL A 310 -16.72 25.87 13.09
C VAL A 310 -16.07 26.06 14.47
N ALA A 311 -14.80 26.50 14.53
CA ALA A 311 -14.12 26.87 15.77
C ALA A 311 -14.78 28.09 16.46
N LYS A 312 -15.22 29.09 15.69
CA LYS A 312 -16.00 30.23 16.21
C LYS A 312 -17.36 29.80 16.76
N ALA A 313 -18.02 28.82 16.14
CA ALA A 313 -19.28 28.27 16.63
C ALA A 313 -19.10 27.40 17.90
N ASN A 314 -17.92 26.81 18.08
CA ASN A 314 -17.59 25.88 19.17
C ASN A 314 -16.52 26.42 20.14
N GLN A 315 -16.52 27.73 20.40
CA GLN A 315 -15.60 28.35 21.38
C GLN A 315 -15.65 27.62 22.73
N GLN A 316 -14.46 27.28 23.24
CA GLN A 316 -14.25 26.54 24.50
C GLN A 316 -14.94 25.15 24.56
N LYS A 317 -15.19 24.51 23.41
CA LYS A 317 -15.69 23.13 23.32
C LYS A 317 -14.78 22.28 22.45
N ASN A 318 -14.74 20.99 22.74
CA ASN A 318 -14.18 20.00 21.82
C ASN A 318 -15.12 19.87 20.62
N PHE A 319 -14.57 19.85 19.41
CA PHE A 319 -15.33 19.61 18.18
C PHE A 319 -14.50 18.79 17.18
N ILE A 320 -15.19 18.12 16.25
CA ILE A 320 -14.60 17.52 15.05
C ILE A 320 -15.40 17.97 13.81
N LEU A 321 -14.72 18.10 12.68
CA LEU A 321 -15.31 18.27 11.36
C LEU A 321 -14.53 17.44 10.35
N SER A 322 -15.10 17.23 9.17
CA SER A 322 -14.33 16.76 8.01
C SER A 322 -14.74 17.54 6.77
N ALA A 323 -13.95 18.56 6.45
CA ALA A 323 -14.16 19.42 5.30
C ALA A 323 -14.08 18.63 3.98
N ILE A 324 -13.12 17.71 3.84
CA ILE A 324 -12.98 16.85 2.65
C ILE A 324 -14.26 16.03 2.35
N SER A 325 -15.03 15.62 3.35
CA SER A 325 -16.29 14.89 3.12
C SER A 325 -17.48 15.77 2.69
N VAL A 326 -17.37 17.10 2.85
CA VAL A 326 -18.38 18.07 2.40
C VAL A 326 -18.10 18.52 0.95
N MET A 327 -16.86 18.42 0.48
CA MET A 327 -16.49 18.87 -0.86
C MET A 327 -17.17 18.08 -2.00
N PRO A 328 -17.29 16.73 -1.98
CA PRO A 328 -18.00 15.98 -3.01
C PRO A 328 -19.48 16.39 -3.20
N PRO A 329 -20.35 16.48 -2.17
CA PRO A 329 -21.73 16.94 -2.38
C PRO A 329 -21.83 18.43 -2.75
N LEU A 330 -20.82 19.27 -2.45
CA LEU A 330 -20.77 20.64 -2.99
C LEU A 330 -20.38 20.68 -4.47
N ALA A 331 -19.50 19.79 -4.92
CA ALA A 331 -19.20 19.61 -6.34
C ALA A 331 -20.42 19.06 -7.10
N GLU A 332 -21.10 18.07 -6.53
CA GLU A 332 -22.38 17.55 -7.03
C GLU A 332 -23.42 18.67 -7.21
N LEU A 333 -23.52 19.58 -6.22
CA LEU A 333 -24.39 20.75 -6.27
C LEU A 333 -23.91 21.84 -7.26
N ALA A 334 -22.62 21.91 -7.57
CA ALA A 334 -22.10 22.77 -8.64
C ALA A 334 -22.63 22.29 -10.01
N LEU A 335 -22.45 20.99 -10.31
CA LEU A 335 -23.01 20.35 -11.51
C LEU A 335 -24.55 20.47 -11.58
N ALA A 336 -25.23 20.50 -10.43
CA ALA A 336 -26.68 20.67 -10.34
C ALA A 336 -27.15 22.09 -10.71
N SER A 337 -26.32 23.11 -10.50
CA SER A 337 -26.69 24.54 -10.58
C SER A 337 -26.11 25.24 -11.81
N VAL A 338 -26.53 26.49 -12.05
CA VAL A 338 -26.10 27.27 -13.23
C VAL A 338 -25.89 28.76 -12.93
N GLY A 339 -24.79 29.32 -13.43
CA GLY A 339 -24.38 30.70 -13.17
C GLY A 339 -23.93 30.91 -11.73
N ALA A 340 -24.25 32.07 -11.15
CA ALA A 340 -23.62 32.55 -9.91
C ALA A 340 -23.67 31.60 -8.68
N SER A 341 -24.61 30.64 -8.60
CA SER A 341 -24.59 29.60 -7.54
C SER A 341 -23.57 28.49 -7.84
N HIS A 342 -23.45 28.05 -9.09
CA HIS A 342 -22.39 27.14 -9.55
C HIS A 342 -21.02 27.80 -9.36
N ASP A 343 -20.91 29.09 -9.69
CA ASP A 343 -19.67 29.86 -9.56
C ASP A 343 -19.24 30.01 -8.08
N GLU A 344 -20.18 30.24 -7.16
CA GLU A 344 -19.91 30.23 -5.71
C GLU A 344 -19.46 28.84 -5.20
N LEU A 345 -20.10 27.78 -5.67
CA LEU A 345 -19.80 26.41 -5.24
C LEU A 345 -18.40 25.97 -5.68
N LEU A 346 -18.07 26.12 -6.96
CA LEU A 346 -16.74 25.82 -7.50
C LEU A 346 -15.64 26.65 -6.80
N ALA A 347 -15.87 27.95 -6.61
CA ALA A 347 -14.92 28.84 -5.93
C ALA A 347 -14.73 28.51 -4.44
N ALA A 348 -15.76 27.96 -3.76
CA ALA A 348 -15.65 27.53 -2.37
C ALA A 348 -14.75 26.30 -2.22
N ILE A 349 -14.94 25.27 -3.06
CA ILE A 349 -14.17 24.01 -3.05
C ILE A 349 -12.82 24.10 -3.80
N GLY A 350 -12.49 25.26 -4.37
CA GLY A 350 -11.22 25.52 -5.05
C GLY A 350 -11.10 24.90 -6.46
N MET A 351 -12.22 24.56 -7.10
CA MET A 351 -12.22 23.92 -8.43
C MET A 351 -12.43 24.96 -9.55
N PRO A 352 -11.71 24.88 -10.68
CA PRO A 352 -11.84 25.84 -11.78
C PRO A 352 -12.95 25.51 -12.80
N SER A 353 -13.48 24.29 -12.80
CA SER A 353 -14.59 23.86 -13.67
C SER A 353 -15.24 22.57 -13.17
N ASP A 354 -16.47 22.29 -13.63
CA ASP A 354 -17.16 21.01 -13.42
C ASP A 354 -16.33 19.79 -13.82
N ASP A 355 -15.65 19.83 -14.97
CA ASP A 355 -14.87 18.69 -15.45
C ASP A 355 -13.60 18.47 -14.60
N THR A 356 -13.02 19.54 -14.08
CA THR A 356 -11.95 19.45 -13.08
C THR A 356 -12.49 18.90 -11.75
N ALA A 357 -13.66 19.34 -11.30
CA ALA A 357 -14.29 18.81 -10.08
C ALA A 357 -14.59 17.31 -10.22
N LYS A 358 -15.20 16.87 -11.33
CA LYS A 358 -15.43 15.45 -11.64
C LYS A 358 -14.13 14.64 -11.56
N ALA A 359 -13.07 15.09 -12.23
CA ALA A 359 -11.77 14.40 -12.22
C ALA A 359 -11.13 14.36 -10.82
N VAL A 360 -11.17 15.48 -10.07
CA VAL A 360 -10.60 15.59 -8.72
C VAL A 360 -11.34 14.72 -7.71
N PHE A 361 -12.67 14.68 -7.71
CA PHE A 361 -13.41 13.86 -6.75
C PHE A 361 -13.52 12.39 -7.17
N SER A 362 -13.45 12.06 -8.46
CA SER A 362 -13.23 10.67 -8.92
C SER A 362 -11.89 10.12 -8.40
N TYR A 363 -10.83 10.93 -8.46
CA TYR A 363 -9.52 10.59 -7.91
C TYR A 363 -9.57 10.49 -6.38
N ALA A 364 -10.13 11.50 -5.69
CA ALA A 364 -10.24 11.49 -4.23
C ALA A 364 -11.00 10.25 -3.72
N ASN A 365 -12.15 9.93 -4.31
CA ASN A 365 -12.94 8.76 -3.93
C ASN A 365 -12.20 7.44 -4.22
N LYS A 366 -11.44 7.35 -5.32
CA LYS A 366 -10.59 6.19 -5.61
C LYS A 366 -9.50 6.01 -4.55
N GLU A 367 -8.70 7.04 -4.26
CA GLU A 367 -7.56 6.92 -3.35
C GLU A 367 -7.99 6.72 -1.88
N LEU A 368 -9.03 7.44 -1.42
CA LEU A 368 -9.57 7.29 -0.07
C LEU A 368 -10.13 5.86 0.18
N ASN A 369 -10.74 5.24 -0.84
CA ASN A 369 -11.27 3.88 -0.75
C ASN A 369 -10.19 2.77 -0.84
N VAL A 370 -8.94 3.09 -1.16
CA VAL A 370 -7.81 2.11 -1.19
C VAL A 370 -6.68 2.44 -0.19
N THR A 371 -6.87 3.46 0.66
CA THR A 371 -5.85 3.86 1.65
C THR A 371 -5.73 2.80 2.74
N LYS A 372 -4.58 2.11 2.80
CA LYS A 372 -4.37 0.95 3.67
C LYS A 372 -4.36 1.34 5.16
N GLY A 373 -4.93 0.46 5.98
CA GLY A 373 -4.91 0.52 7.45
C GLY A 373 -5.81 1.60 8.10
N ILE A 374 -6.54 2.36 7.30
CA ILE A 374 -7.70 3.15 7.74
C ILE A 374 -8.99 2.59 7.15
N THR A 375 -10.12 3.10 7.66
CA THR A 375 -11.48 2.90 7.16
C THR A 375 -12.16 4.25 7.19
N LEU A 376 -12.35 4.88 6.03
CA LEU A 376 -13.14 6.09 5.89
C LEU A 376 -14.49 5.71 5.27
N LYS A 377 -15.60 5.95 5.99
CA LYS A 377 -16.95 5.83 5.43
C LYS A 377 -17.62 7.19 5.48
N THR A 378 -17.82 7.78 4.31
CA THR A 378 -18.68 8.95 4.10
C THR A 378 -20.12 8.50 3.84
N ALA A 379 -21.06 9.37 4.17
CA ALA A 379 -22.48 9.18 3.90
C ALA A 379 -23.08 10.54 3.53
N SER A 380 -22.93 10.90 2.25
CA SER A 380 -23.51 12.11 1.66
C SER A 380 -24.80 11.76 0.92
N LYS A 381 -25.87 12.51 1.20
CA LYS A 381 -27.16 12.33 0.52
C LYS A 381 -27.99 13.61 0.47
N ILE A 382 -28.53 13.90 -0.70
CA ILE A 382 -29.49 14.98 -0.93
C ILE A 382 -30.90 14.37 -0.97
N TYR A 383 -31.74 14.84 -0.05
CA TYR A 383 -33.15 14.46 0.02
C TYR A 383 -34.00 15.59 -0.57
N VAL A 384 -34.79 15.29 -1.60
CA VAL A 384 -35.61 16.26 -2.35
C VAL A 384 -37.11 15.95 -2.13
N ARG A 385 -37.97 16.97 -2.08
CA ARG A 385 -39.41 16.80 -1.81
C ARG A 385 -40.06 15.91 -2.87
N LYS A 386 -40.85 14.94 -2.43
CA LYS A 386 -41.42 13.83 -3.21
C LYS A 386 -42.11 14.17 -4.55
N ASN A 387 -42.60 15.39 -4.72
CA ASN A 387 -43.33 15.79 -5.92
C ASN A 387 -42.41 16.27 -7.07
N TYR A 388 -41.13 16.54 -6.80
CA TYR A 388 -40.15 16.93 -7.82
C TYR A 388 -39.65 15.72 -8.60
N THR A 389 -39.57 15.84 -9.93
CA THR A 389 -39.05 14.78 -10.80
C THR A 389 -37.54 14.92 -11.02
N LEU A 390 -36.75 14.07 -10.35
CA LEU A 390 -35.30 14.01 -10.49
C LEU A 390 -34.86 13.64 -11.93
N ASN A 391 -33.71 14.18 -12.33
CA ASN A 391 -33.02 13.85 -13.58
C ASN A 391 -32.16 12.60 -13.41
N ASP A 392 -32.46 11.52 -14.14
CA ASP A 392 -31.82 10.21 -13.96
C ASP A 392 -30.32 10.26 -14.31
N ASP A 393 -29.95 11.02 -15.35
CA ASP A 393 -28.57 11.22 -15.76
C ASP A 393 -27.74 11.94 -14.67
N PHE A 394 -28.36 12.90 -13.97
CA PHE A 394 -27.75 13.59 -12.85
C PHE A 394 -27.61 12.67 -11.62
N VAL A 395 -28.64 11.86 -11.31
CA VAL A 395 -28.59 10.87 -10.22
C VAL A 395 -27.51 9.82 -10.46
N ALA A 396 -27.29 9.41 -11.72
CA ALA A 396 -26.18 8.53 -12.08
C ALA A 396 -24.81 9.21 -11.83
N VAL A 397 -24.61 10.45 -12.31
CA VAL A 397 -23.37 11.21 -12.08
C VAL A 397 -23.10 11.47 -10.59
N ALA A 398 -24.12 11.80 -9.79
CA ALA A 398 -24.00 12.00 -8.35
C ALA A 398 -23.42 10.78 -7.64
N LYS A 399 -23.89 9.59 -8.03
CA LYS A 399 -23.43 8.31 -7.49
C LYS A 399 -22.05 7.94 -8.03
N ASP A 400 -21.88 7.89 -9.35
CA ASP A 400 -20.72 7.27 -9.99
C ASP A 400 -19.45 8.13 -9.90
N VAL A 401 -19.58 9.45 -9.68
CA VAL A 401 -18.44 10.38 -9.52
C VAL A 401 -18.18 10.74 -8.06
N PHE A 402 -19.23 10.99 -7.27
CA PHE A 402 -19.11 11.58 -5.93
C PHE A 402 -19.42 10.62 -4.77
N ASP A 403 -19.83 9.39 -5.03
CA ASP A 403 -20.38 8.42 -4.05
C ASP A 403 -21.49 9.03 -3.17
N SER A 404 -22.33 9.86 -3.81
CA SER A 404 -23.42 10.60 -3.19
C SER A 404 -24.76 10.06 -3.67
N GLU A 405 -25.75 10.00 -2.78
CA GLU A 405 -27.11 9.58 -3.14
C GLU A 405 -28.02 10.80 -3.30
N VAL A 406 -28.93 10.76 -4.28
CA VAL A 406 -30.01 11.74 -4.42
C VAL A 406 -31.34 11.01 -4.44
N THR A 407 -32.31 11.42 -3.63
CA THR A 407 -33.60 10.71 -3.57
C THR A 407 -34.79 11.59 -3.18
N ASN A 408 -35.99 11.11 -3.47
CA ASN A 408 -37.25 11.79 -3.15
C ASN A 408 -37.80 11.34 -1.79
N ILE A 409 -38.19 12.28 -0.91
CA ILE A 409 -38.76 11.99 0.42
C ILE A 409 -39.97 12.89 0.76
N ASP A 410 -40.83 12.43 1.69
CA ASP A 410 -42.13 13.03 1.99
C ASP A 410 -42.11 13.88 3.28
N PHE A 411 -41.48 15.06 3.21
CA PHE A 411 -41.27 15.98 4.35
C PHE A 411 -42.54 16.37 5.15
N ASN A 412 -43.74 16.09 4.62
CA ASN A 412 -45.01 16.28 5.35
C ASN A 412 -45.13 15.35 6.58
N ASP A 413 -44.52 14.16 6.52
CA ASP A 413 -44.44 13.18 7.63
C ASP A 413 -43.07 13.33 8.29
N LYS A 414 -42.97 14.27 9.23
CA LYS A 414 -41.70 14.73 9.83
C LYS A 414 -41.02 13.64 10.64
N GLU A 415 -41.79 12.95 11.48
CA GLU A 415 -41.34 11.84 12.33
C GLU A 415 -40.78 10.69 11.49
N LYS A 416 -41.50 10.27 10.44
CA LYS A 416 -41.02 9.22 9.53
C LYS A 416 -39.82 9.68 8.72
N THR A 417 -39.82 10.91 8.19
CA THR A 417 -38.72 11.44 7.38
C THR A 417 -37.42 11.50 8.19
N ALA A 418 -37.46 12.02 9.41
CA ALA A 418 -36.30 12.02 10.30
C ALA A 418 -35.84 10.59 10.64
N ALA A 419 -36.76 9.67 10.91
CA ALA A 419 -36.43 8.27 11.17
C ALA A 419 -35.76 7.58 9.97
N GLU A 420 -36.24 7.83 8.74
CA GLU A 420 -35.68 7.29 7.50
C GLU A 420 -34.25 7.80 7.27
N ILE A 421 -34.03 9.12 7.42
CA ILE A 421 -32.71 9.77 7.31
C ILE A 421 -31.74 9.22 8.37
N ASN A 422 -32.17 9.19 9.64
CA ASN A 422 -31.34 8.75 10.77
C ASN A 422 -30.98 7.25 10.65
N ASN A 423 -31.91 6.40 10.19
CA ASN A 423 -31.64 4.98 9.92
C ASN A 423 -30.66 4.80 8.76
N TRP A 424 -30.80 5.54 7.66
CA TRP A 424 -29.86 5.50 6.54
C TRP A 424 -28.44 5.91 6.96
N VAL A 425 -28.30 7.00 7.72
CA VAL A 425 -26.99 7.43 8.27
C VAL A 425 -26.43 6.42 9.26
N SER A 426 -27.24 5.87 10.17
CA SER A 426 -26.78 4.88 11.14
C SER A 426 -26.30 3.59 10.46
N ASN A 427 -26.99 3.13 9.41
CA ASN A 427 -26.58 1.97 8.63
C ASN A 427 -25.24 2.22 7.88
N LYS A 428 -25.08 3.37 7.23
CA LYS A 428 -23.82 3.74 6.53
C LYS A 428 -22.64 3.90 7.49
N THR A 429 -22.87 4.35 8.73
CA THR A 429 -21.85 4.68 9.74
C THR A 429 -21.66 3.61 10.82
N ASN A 430 -21.89 2.33 10.51
CA ASN A 430 -21.70 1.19 11.44
C ASN A 430 -22.42 1.38 12.80
N ASN A 431 -23.62 1.97 12.79
CA ASN A 431 -24.43 2.36 13.94
C ASN A 431 -23.79 3.37 14.91
N ARG A 432 -22.79 4.15 14.46
CA ARG A 432 -22.12 5.17 15.28
C ARG A 432 -22.82 6.52 15.24
N ILE A 433 -23.20 6.99 14.05
CA ILE A 433 -23.92 8.25 13.93
C ILE A 433 -25.42 7.98 13.90
N LYS A 434 -26.12 8.55 14.88
CA LYS A 434 -27.58 8.53 15.04
C LYS A 434 -28.09 9.95 15.15
N ASP A 435 -29.39 10.14 14.98
CA ASP A 435 -30.08 11.39 15.32
C ASP A 435 -29.35 12.63 14.74
N ILE A 436 -29.11 12.59 13.44
CA ILE A 436 -28.51 13.68 12.65
C ILE A 436 -29.55 14.74 12.25
N VAL A 437 -30.80 14.31 12.05
CA VAL A 437 -31.95 15.20 11.80
C VAL A 437 -32.99 14.99 12.88
N ASN A 438 -33.53 16.09 13.41
CA ASN A 438 -34.61 16.09 14.38
C ASN A 438 -35.96 16.24 13.64
N PRO A 439 -37.03 15.48 13.98
CA PRO A 439 -38.36 15.71 13.39
C PRO A 439 -38.82 17.18 13.46
N GLN A 440 -38.46 17.89 14.52
CA GLN A 440 -38.84 19.29 14.73
C GLN A 440 -38.04 20.30 13.90
N SER A 441 -36.94 19.89 13.25
CA SER A 441 -36.16 20.74 12.32
C SER A 441 -36.52 20.51 10.84
N ILE A 442 -37.50 19.66 10.55
CA ILE A 442 -38.07 19.47 9.21
C ILE A 442 -39.29 20.37 9.07
N ASP A 443 -39.51 20.99 7.92
CA ASP A 443 -40.79 21.61 7.58
C ASP A 443 -41.53 20.80 6.50
N GLY A 444 -42.87 20.82 6.50
CA GLY A 444 -43.66 20.18 5.45
C GLY A 444 -43.45 20.86 4.09
N ASP A 445 -43.04 22.15 4.08
CA ASP A 445 -42.76 22.89 2.87
C ASP A 445 -41.32 22.79 2.33
N THR A 446 -40.39 22.22 3.11
CA THR A 446 -38.99 21.92 2.72
C THR A 446 -38.91 21.32 1.31
N LYS A 447 -38.01 21.84 0.49
CA LYS A 447 -37.77 21.47 -0.91
C LYS A 447 -36.63 20.49 -1.04
N ALA A 448 -35.49 20.75 -0.39
CA ALA A 448 -34.39 19.80 -0.29
C ALA A 448 -33.47 20.04 0.91
N ILE A 449 -32.86 18.97 1.41
CA ILE A 449 -31.82 19.03 2.46
C ILE A 449 -30.59 18.20 2.08
N LEU A 450 -29.41 18.69 2.44
CA LEU A 450 -28.14 17.95 2.34
C LEU A 450 -27.78 17.34 3.69
N VAL A 451 -27.67 16.01 3.73
CA VAL A 451 -27.25 15.26 4.91
C VAL A 451 -25.88 14.66 4.63
N ASN A 452 -24.89 15.02 5.45
CA ASN A 452 -23.53 14.48 5.38
C ASN A 452 -23.16 13.87 6.75
N ALA A 453 -22.68 12.65 6.75
CA ALA A 453 -22.10 12.03 7.94
C ALA A 453 -20.75 11.38 7.60
N ILE A 454 -19.84 11.38 8.57
CA ILE A 454 -18.52 10.78 8.38
C ILE A 454 -18.09 9.92 9.57
N TYR A 455 -17.56 8.75 9.21
CA TYR A 455 -16.99 7.77 10.09
C TYR A 455 -15.53 7.52 9.68
N PHE A 456 -14.60 7.68 10.62
CA PHE A 456 -13.18 7.35 10.42
C PHE A 456 -12.70 6.39 11.50
N LYS A 457 -11.93 5.39 11.09
CA LYS A 457 -11.24 4.43 11.95
C LYS A 457 -9.86 4.13 11.38
N GLY A 458 -8.86 3.87 12.24
CA GLY A 458 -7.49 3.51 11.84
C GLY A 458 -6.71 2.92 13.01
N ILE A 459 -5.83 1.95 12.77
CA ILE A 459 -5.10 1.22 13.82
C ILE A 459 -3.68 1.78 13.92
N TRP A 460 -3.19 2.14 15.12
CA TRP A 460 -1.83 2.69 15.28
C TRP A 460 -0.74 1.71 14.83
N VAL A 461 0.35 2.23 14.24
CA VAL A 461 1.60 1.43 14.07
C VAL A 461 2.21 1.10 15.43
N TYR A 462 2.23 2.10 16.32
CA TYR A 462 2.71 1.99 17.70
C TYR A 462 1.51 2.12 18.63
N LYS A 463 0.88 0.99 18.95
CA LYS A 463 -0.22 0.94 19.92
C LYS A 463 0.25 1.36 21.31
N PHE A 464 -0.67 1.89 22.10
CA PHE A 464 -0.45 2.14 23.52
C PHE A 464 -0.78 0.87 24.31
N ASP A 465 -0.16 0.68 25.47
CA ASP A 465 -0.50 -0.41 26.39
C ASP A 465 -1.66 0.02 27.32
N GLU A 466 -2.76 -0.73 27.33
CA GLU A 466 -3.91 -0.47 28.22
C GLU A 466 -3.53 -0.51 29.71
N GLN A 467 -2.52 -1.30 30.11
CA GLN A 467 -2.03 -1.33 31.50
C GLN A 467 -1.18 -0.08 31.86
N SER A 468 -0.74 0.65 30.85
CA SER A 468 -0.01 1.92 30.96
C SER A 468 -0.92 3.14 30.89
N THR A 469 -2.16 3.01 30.37
CA THR A 469 -3.21 4.04 30.48
C THR A 469 -3.58 4.28 31.95
N LYS A 470 -3.38 5.51 32.42
CA LYS A 470 -3.62 5.92 33.82
C LYS A 470 -4.24 7.30 33.86
N ASP A 471 -5.06 7.58 34.87
CA ASP A 471 -5.52 8.94 35.12
C ASP A 471 -4.31 9.85 35.42
N LYS A 472 -4.21 10.97 34.70
CA LYS A 472 -3.23 12.05 34.93
C LYS A 472 -3.90 13.41 34.77
N ASP A 473 -3.22 14.46 35.23
CA ASP A 473 -3.65 15.84 35.06
C ASP A 473 -3.71 16.26 33.58
N PHE A 474 -4.81 16.93 33.21
CA PHE A 474 -5.02 17.58 31.93
C PHE A 474 -5.42 19.04 32.15
N HIS A 475 -4.65 19.96 31.57
CA HIS A 475 -4.77 21.39 31.80
C HIS A 475 -5.77 22.04 30.83
N VAL A 476 -7.05 22.10 31.23
CA VAL A 476 -8.11 22.80 30.48
C VAL A 476 -7.80 24.31 30.38
N SER A 477 -7.17 24.87 31.41
CA SER A 477 -6.56 26.22 31.38
C SER A 477 -5.51 26.35 32.49
N ASN A 478 -4.79 27.48 32.53
CA ASN A 478 -3.83 27.80 33.60
C ASN A 478 -4.42 27.69 35.03
N ASN A 479 -5.73 27.87 35.18
CA ASN A 479 -6.42 27.86 36.47
C ASN A 479 -7.40 26.69 36.62
N HIS A 480 -7.46 25.75 35.66
CA HIS A 480 -8.38 24.61 35.71
C HIS A 480 -7.75 23.34 35.14
N VAL A 481 -7.63 22.33 36.00
CA VAL A 481 -7.05 21.03 35.71
C VAL A 481 -8.08 19.95 36.07
N ILE A 482 -8.15 18.91 35.25
CA ILE A 482 -9.00 17.73 35.47
C ILE A 482 -8.14 16.46 35.38
N GLN A 483 -8.57 15.37 35.99
CA GLN A 483 -7.96 14.05 35.82
C GLN A 483 -8.69 13.28 34.73
N ILE A 484 -7.97 12.74 33.75
CA ILE A 484 -8.52 11.92 32.65
C ILE A 484 -7.58 10.76 32.29
N PRO A 485 -8.09 9.66 31.69
CA PRO A 485 -7.27 8.55 31.25
C PRO A 485 -6.28 8.98 30.16
N MET A 486 -4.99 8.89 30.49
CA MET A 486 -3.87 9.28 29.65
C MET A 486 -3.06 8.04 29.31
N MET A 487 -3.14 7.66 28.04
CA MET A 487 -2.44 6.53 27.42
C MET A 487 -0.94 6.84 27.33
N PHE A 488 -0.10 5.81 27.32
CA PHE A 488 1.36 5.98 27.24
C PHE A 488 2.00 4.99 26.25
N VAL A 489 2.93 5.48 25.43
CA VAL A 489 3.76 4.68 24.54
C VAL A 489 5.14 5.34 24.37
N ARG A 490 6.19 4.54 24.23
CA ARG A 490 7.54 4.99 23.90
C ARG A 490 7.95 4.37 22.58
N ALA A 491 8.08 5.18 21.53
CA ALA A 491 8.39 4.72 20.18
C ALA A 491 9.06 5.82 19.34
N HIS A 492 9.48 5.47 18.12
CA HIS A 492 10.09 6.41 17.17
C HIS A 492 9.02 7.06 16.28
N PHE A 493 8.76 8.35 16.49
CA PHE A 493 7.77 9.13 15.75
C PHE A 493 8.46 10.19 14.87
N ASP A 494 7.75 10.65 13.83
CA ASP A 494 8.12 11.88 13.15
C ASP A 494 7.68 13.08 14.02
N TYR A 495 8.63 13.95 14.37
CA TYR A 495 8.47 15.05 15.33
C TYR A 495 9.09 16.35 14.80
N THR A 496 8.55 17.49 15.23
CA THR A 496 9.11 18.83 14.94
C THR A 496 8.68 19.86 15.98
N GLU A 497 9.45 20.95 16.11
CA GLU A 497 9.14 22.10 16.97
C GLU A 497 8.94 23.36 16.13
N SER A 498 7.68 23.79 16.00
CA SER A 498 7.32 24.93 15.17
C SER A 498 7.44 26.23 15.97
N ILE A 499 8.46 27.03 15.64
CA ILE A 499 8.64 28.40 16.15
C ILE A 499 7.45 29.28 15.71
N GLU A 500 7.00 29.12 14.47
CA GLU A 500 5.86 29.85 13.91
C GLU A 500 4.56 29.56 14.68
N LEU A 501 4.20 28.29 14.84
CA LEU A 501 2.99 27.88 15.57
C LEU A 501 3.14 27.97 17.10
N LYS A 502 4.35 28.23 17.62
CA LYS A 502 4.70 28.11 19.05
C LYS A 502 4.26 26.77 19.65
N SER A 503 4.48 25.69 18.91
CA SER A 503 3.91 24.37 19.21
C SER A 503 4.89 23.24 18.91
N GLN A 504 4.89 22.24 19.79
CA GLN A 504 5.43 20.91 19.49
C GLN A 504 4.46 20.20 18.55
N ILE A 505 4.96 19.42 17.60
CA ILE A 505 4.15 18.67 16.65
C ILE A 505 4.67 17.25 16.56
N ILE A 506 3.78 16.28 16.74
CA ILE A 506 4.06 14.85 16.58
C ILE A 506 3.10 14.24 15.58
N GLU A 507 3.63 13.38 14.72
CA GLU A 507 2.85 12.61 13.75
C GLU A 507 2.82 11.14 14.16
N ILE A 508 1.61 10.65 14.44
CA ILE A 508 1.33 9.31 14.95
C ILE A 508 0.79 8.47 13.79
N PRO A 509 1.59 7.60 13.15
CA PRO A 509 1.18 6.89 11.95
C PRO A 509 0.14 5.80 12.24
N TYR A 510 -0.82 5.64 11.31
CA TYR A 510 -1.66 4.46 11.22
C TYR A 510 -0.97 3.36 10.40
N THR A 511 -1.39 2.12 10.64
CA THR A 511 -1.00 0.91 9.92
C THR A 511 -1.01 1.15 8.41
N GLY A 512 -0.03 0.60 7.68
CA GLY A 512 0.12 0.85 6.23
C GLY A 512 0.86 2.15 5.87
N ASN A 513 1.07 3.07 6.83
CA ASN A 513 1.83 4.32 6.66
C ASN A 513 1.32 5.27 5.56
N GLN A 514 0.04 5.17 5.18
CA GLN A 514 -0.60 6.08 4.21
C GLN A 514 -1.47 7.17 4.89
N ALA A 515 -1.63 7.12 6.20
CA ALA A 515 -2.34 8.11 7.00
C ALA A 515 -1.75 8.21 8.41
N SER A 516 -1.97 9.34 9.08
CA SER A 516 -1.47 9.62 10.44
C SER A 516 -2.42 10.53 11.21
N LEU A 517 -2.29 10.56 12.54
CA LEU A 517 -2.82 11.63 13.38
C LEU A 517 -1.69 12.63 13.67
N VAL A 518 -1.83 13.86 13.19
CA VAL A 518 -0.95 14.98 13.55
C VAL A 518 -1.51 15.67 14.79
N VAL A 519 -0.73 15.73 15.86
CA VAL A 519 -1.07 16.43 17.10
C VAL A 519 -0.19 17.68 17.22
N VAL A 520 -0.81 18.86 17.28
CA VAL A 520 -0.15 20.17 17.46
C VAL A 520 -0.44 20.67 18.87
N LEU A 521 0.61 20.75 19.70
CA LEU A 521 0.54 21.10 21.12
C LEU A 521 1.27 22.42 21.39
N PRO A 522 0.57 23.54 21.72
CA PRO A 522 1.20 24.79 22.11
C PRO A 522 2.12 24.64 23.32
N TYR A 523 3.26 25.34 23.33
CA TYR A 523 4.19 25.34 24.46
C TYR A 523 3.55 25.89 25.75
N ASP A 524 2.71 26.92 25.61
CA ASP A 524 2.03 27.60 26.73
C ASP A 524 0.65 26.98 27.00
N ILE A 525 0.35 26.69 28.28
CA ILE A 525 -1.01 26.31 28.69
C ILE A 525 -1.97 27.47 28.38
N GLY A 526 -2.99 27.18 27.57
CA GLY A 526 -3.92 28.20 27.03
C GLY A 526 -3.49 28.84 25.69
N GLY A 527 -2.32 28.48 25.15
CA GLY A 527 -1.82 28.95 23.85
C GLY A 527 -2.67 28.54 22.64
N ILE A 528 -3.67 27.67 22.84
CA ILE A 528 -4.63 27.22 21.82
C ILE A 528 -5.32 28.37 21.07
N VAL A 529 -5.55 29.52 21.72
CA VAL A 529 -6.16 30.69 21.06
C VAL A 529 -5.21 31.31 20.02
N GLU A 530 -3.91 31.36 20.29
CA GLU A 530 -2.93 31.86 19.31
C GLU A 530 -2.71 30.83 18.18
N LEU A 531 -2.77 29.53 18.50
CA LEU A 531 -2.72 28.46 17.50
C LEU A 531 -3.91 28.54 16.53
N LEU A 532 -5.15 28.63 17.04
CA LEU A 532 -6.37 28.75 16.22
C LEU A 532 -6.36 29.96 15.27
N GLU A 533 -5.72 31.06 15.67
CA GLU A 533 -5.53 32.23 14.79
C GLU A 533 -4.55 31.98 13.64
N LYS A 534 -3.51 31.15 13.85
CA LYS A 534 -2.51 30.77 12.82
C LYS A 534 -3.01 29.71 11.86
N LEU A 535 -3.84 28.77 12.34
CA LEU A 535 -4.50 27.74 11.51
C LEU A 535 -5.47 28.28 10.44
N LYS A 536 -5.59 29.61 10.33
CA LYS A 536 -6.21 30.29 9.20
C LYS A 536 -5.36 30.27 7.93
N ASP A 537 -4.03 30.14 8.01
CA ASP A 537 -3.22 29.84 6.82
C ASP A 537 -3.41 28.35 6.46
N PRO A 538 -3.93 28.03 5.27
CA PRO A 538 -4.19 26.65 4.86
C PRO A 538 -2.93 25.78 4.71
N ASN A 539 -1.72 26.36 4.73
CA ASN A 539 -0.47 25.64 4.50
C ASN A 539 0.41 25.54 5.75
N VAL A 540 0.03 26.12 6.89
CA VAL A 540 0.96 26.26 8.04
C VAL A 540 1.36 24.92 8.67
N ILE A 541 0.47 23.93 8.66
CA ILE A 541 0.80 22.56 9.12
C ILE A 541 1.72 21.87 8.11
N ASP A 542 1.35 21.86 6.82
CA ASP A 542 2.16 21.31 5.72
C ASP A 542 3.56 21.94 5.65
N ASN A 543 3.69 23.22 6.01
CA ASN A 543 4.98 23.91 6.13
C ASN A 543 5.77 23.43 7.35
N ALA A 544 5.16 23.39 8.53
CA ALA A 544 5.83 22.96 9.76
C ALA A 544 6.31 21.49 9.70
N LEU A 545 5.58 20.62 8.99
CA LEU A 545 5.92 19.20 8.84
C LEU A 545 7.06 18.93 7.84
N LYS A 546 7.54 19.91 7.06
CA LYS A 546 8.66 19.70 6.10
C LYS A 546 9.99 19.39 6.79
N ASP A 547 10.23 20.03 7.94
CA ASP A 547 11.46 19.87 8.72
C ASP A 547 11.32 18.81 9.83
N LYS A 548 10.32 17.91 9.72
CA LYS A 548 10.12 16.81 10.70
C LYS A 548 11.24 15.79 10.63
N TYR A 549 11.61 15.25 11.79
CA TYR A 549 12.66 14.25 11.93
C TYR A 549 12.20 13.09 12.82
N LYS A 550 12.74 11.89 12.59
CA LYS A 550 12.46 10.73 13.42
C LYS A 550 13.29 10.76 14.69
N THR A 551 12.61 10.67 15.83
CA THR A 551 13.22 10.56 17.16
C THR A 551 12.37 9.65 18.04
N GLU A 552 12.99 9.05 19.06
CA GLU A 552 12.25 8.44 20.15
C GLU A 552 11.47 9.51 20.94
N VAL A 553 10.20 9.25 21.24
CA VAL A 553 9.34 10.11 22.07
C VAL A 553 8.58 9.25 23.08
N GLU A 554 8.54 9.71 24.34
CA GLU A 554 7.65 9.18 25.38
C GLU A 554 6.28 9.89 25.30
N LEU A 555 5.43 9.43 24.39
CA LEU A 555 4.14 10.02 24.11
C LEU A 555 3.13 9.67 25.22
N THR A 556 2.61 10.70 25.89
CA THR A 556 1.38 10.63 26.69
C THR A 556 0.24 11.30 25.93
N LEU A 557 -0.84 10.57 25.65
CA LEU A 557 -1.99 11.06 24.86
C LEU A 557 -3.31 10.74 25.58
N PRO A 558 -4.29 11.68 25.69
CA PRO A 558 -5.56 11.39 26.32
C PRO A 558 -6.40 10.41 25.48
N LYS A 559 -7.12 9.50 26.16
CA LYS A 559 -8.19 8.69 25.57
C LYS A 559 -9.45 9.54 25.50
N PHE A 560 -10.04 9.73 24.31
CA PHE A 560 -11.18 10.66 24.15
C PHE A 560 -12.18 10.22 23.09
N LYS A 561 -13.39 10.80 23.17
CA LYS A 561 -14.49 10.58 22.24
C LYS A 561 -15.18 11.91 21.95
N ILE A 562 -15.32 12.27 20.67
CA ILE A 562 -15.93 13.54 20.24
C ILE A 562 -16.95 13.24 19.15
N GLU A 563 -18.16 13.77 19.34
CA GLU A 563 -19.24 13.79 18.36
C GLU A 563 -19.60 15.25 18.12
N THR A 564 -19.82 15.64 16.87
CA THR A 564 -20.14 17.04 16.52
C THR A 564 -21.17 17.08 15.42
N THR A 565 -22.22 17.87 15.62
CA THR A 565 -23.23 18.18 14.59
C THR A 565 -23.05 19.63 14.20
N THR A 566 -22.82 19.87 12.91
CA THR A 566 -22.48 21.17 12.33
C THR A 566 -23.58 21.56 11.36
N ASP A 567 -24.23 22.69 11.61
CA ASP A 567 -25.09 23.34 10.62
C ASP A 567 -24.21 23.89 9.48
N LEU A 568 -24.15 23.15 8.37
CA LEU A 568 -23.42 23.58 7.19
C LEU A 568 -24.11 24.78 6.53
N THR A 569 -25.41 24.99 6.74
CA THR A 569 -26.16 26.12 6.15
C THR A 569 -25.55 27.47 6.55
N ASP A 570 -25.26 27.66 7.84
CA ASP A 570 -24.65 28.87 8.40
C ASP A 570 -23.15 28.96 8.05
N ILE A 571 -22.40 27.85 8.17
CA ILE A 571 -20.96 27.79 7.87
C ILE A 571 -20.68 28.07 6.39
N LEU A 572 -21.42 27.45 5.48
CA LEU A 572 -21.24 27.61 4.03
C LEU A 572 -21.56 29.04 3.57
N LYS A 573 -22.62 29.65 4.12
CA LYS A 573 -22.95 31.07 3.90
C LYS A 573 -21.81 32.00 4.33
N LYS A 574 -21.16 31.73 5.47
CA LYS A 574 -20.03 32.53 5.98
C LYS A 574 -18.76 32.43 5.14
N ILE A 575 -18.52 31.29 4.48
CA ILE A 575 -17.33 31.08 3.63
C ILE A 575 -17.55 31.36 2.14
N GLY A 576 -18.76 31.82 1.76
CA GLY A 576 -19.06 32.38 0.43
C GLY A 576 -20.15 31.68 -0.38
N VAL A 577 -20.68 30.53 0.07
CA VAL A 577 -21.76 29.81 -0.62
C VAL A 577 -23.10 30.29 -0.07
N THR A 578 -23.69 31.28 -0.72
CA THR A 578 -24.93 31.94 -0.28
C THR A 578 -26.12 31.55 -1.14
N LYS A 579 -25.95 31.53 -2.47
CA LYS A 579 -27.04 31.38 -3.45
C LYS A 579 -27.67 30.00 -3.43
N LEU A 580 -26.91 28.95 -3.12
CA LEU A 580 -27.40 27.56 -2.96
C LEU A 580 -28.66 27.47 -2.08
N PHE A 581 -28.75 28.35 -1.08
CA PHE A 581 -29.79 28.38 -0.06
C PHE A 581 -30.83 29.49 -0.29
N ASP A 582 -30.84 30.13 -1.46
CA ASP A 582 -31.83 31.13 -1.85
C ASP A 582 -32.80 30.56 -2.88
N ALA A 583 -34.10 30.76 -2.66
CA ALA A 583 -35.17 30.20 -3.49
C ALA A 583 -35.24 30.74 -4.92
N THR A 584 -34.52 31.84 -5.22
CA THR A 584 -34.46 32.48 -6.54
C THR A 584 -33.08 32.39 -7.20
N GLU A 585 -31.99 32.39 -6.42
CA GLU A 585 -30.63 32.41 -6.94
C GLU A 585 -29.93 31.04 -7.00
N SER A 586 -30.40 30.01 -6.27
CA SER A 586 -29.79 28.67 -6.21
C SER A 586 -29.72 27.96 -7.57
N ARG A 587 -30.80 28.09 -8.36
CA ARG A 587 -30.88 27.64 -9.77
C ARG A 587 -30.39 26.20 -10.00
N LEU A 588 -30.79 25.24 -9.16
CA LEU A 588 -30.49 23.80 -9.28
C LEU A 588 -31.22 23.12 -10.47
N LYS A 589 -31.01 23.65 -11.68
CA LYS A 589 -31.79 23.31 -12.89
C LYS A 589 -31.38 21.99 -13.56
N ASN A 590 -30.22 21.43 -13.23
CA ASN A 590 -29.76 20.16 -13.83
C ASN A 590 -30.18 18.93 -13.01
N MET A 591 -30.54 19.12 -11.73
CA MET A 591 -31.00 18.06 -10.81
C MET A 591 -32.41 17.53 -11.13
N LEU A 592 -33.20 18.31 -11.89
CA LEU A 592 -34.60 18.03 -12.20
C LEU A 592 -34.81 17.84 -13.71
N LYS A 593 -35.79 17.02 -14.10
CA LYS A 593 -36.29 16.97 -15.49
C LYS A 593 -37.18 18.17 -15.84
N ASN A 594 -37.60 18.93 -14.83
CA ASN A 594 -38.57 20.00 -14.91
C ASN A 594 -37.88 21.35 -14.68
N THR A 595 -38.37 22.43 -15.30
CA THR A 595 -37.82 23.79 -15.09
C THR A 595 -38.23 24.43 -13.76
N GLU A 596 -38.74 23.65 -12.81
CA GLU A 596 -39.20 24.10 -11.48
C GLU A 596 -38.04 24.69 -10.66
N ASP A 597 -38.37 25.52 -9.67
CA ASP A 597 -37.37 26.11 -8.76
C ASP A 597 -37.11 25.19 -7.58
N LEU A 598 -35.82 25.01 -7.30
CA LEU A 598 -35.26 24.15 -6.26
C LEU A 598 -34.03 24.84 -5.67
N TYR A 599 -33.93 24.77 -4.35
CA TYR A 599 -32.84 25.28 -3.52
C TYR A 599 -32.66 24.31 -2.33
N ILE A 600 -31.55 24.41 -1.60
CA ILE A 600 -31.34 23.65 -0.36
C ILE A 600 -31.87 24.47 0.82
N ASP A 601 -32.84 23.96 1.57
CA ASP A 601 -33.36 24.62 2.77
C ASP A 601 -32.37 24.56 3.94
N SER A 602 -31.70 23.41 4.10
CA SER A 602 -30.67 23.21 5.13
C SER A 602 -29.64 22.15 4.73
N ALA A 603 -28.43 22.28 5.28
CA ALA A 603 -27.34 21.33 5.14
C ALA A 603 -26.72 21.02 6.51
N THR A 604 -26.44 19.75 6.80
CA THR A 604 -25.91 19.31 8.10
C THR A 604 -24.80 18.29 7.93
N GLN A 605 -23.65 18.52 8.58
CA GLN A 605 -22.62 17.50 8.81
C GLN A 605 -22.79 16.92 10.22
N LYS A 606 -22.63 15.60 10.37
CA LYS A 606 -22.33 14.99 11.66
C LYS A 606 -21.05 14.17 11.58
N ALA A 607 -20.11 14.44 12.47
CA ALA A 607 -18.79 13.84 12.49
C ALA A 607 -18.52 13.17 13.85
N PHE A 608 -17.79 12.05 13.83
CA PHE A 608 -17.54 11.21 14.99
C PHE A 608 -16.08 10.73 15.03
N ILE A 609 -15.47 10.74 16.21
CA ILE A 609 -14.15 10.14 16.47
C ILE A 609 -14.07 9.58 17.90
N GLU A 610 -13.31 8.50 18.07
CA GLU A 610 -12.94 7.93 19.36
C GLU A 610 -11.47 7.51 19.30
N VAL A 611 -10.60 8.11 20.11
CA VAL A 611 -9.16 7.84 20.17
C VAL A 611 -8.86 6.99 21.39
N ASN A 612 -8.22 5.84 21.17
CA ASN A 612 -7.87 4.87 22.19
C ASN A 612 -6.53 4.17 21.90
N GLU A 613 -6.19 3.16 22.69
CA GLU A 613 -4.89 2.50 22.76
C GLU A 613 -4.57 1.67 21.52
N GLU A 614 -5.60 1.11 20.89
CA GLU A 614 -5.53 0.33 19.64
C GLU A 614 -5.42 1.23 18.41
N GLY A 615 -6.07 2.40 18.43
CA GLY A 615 -6.23 3.24 17.25
C GLY A 615 -7.18 4.42 17.44
N THR A 616 -7.59 4.97 16.31
CA THR A 616 -8.87 5.65 16.22
C THR A 616 -9.96 4.60 15.94
N GLU A 617 -10.84 4.45 16.93
CA GLU A 617 -11.91 3.48 17.17
C GLU A 617 -11.59 1.97 17.09
N ALA A 618 -11.26 1.42 18.25
CA ALA A 618 -11.64 0.05 18.62
C ALA A 618 -12.34 0.02 19.99
N ALA A 619 -13.65 0.27 20.04
CA ALA A 619 -14.42 0.07 21.26
C ALA A 619 -14.55 -1.44 21.54
N ALA A 620 -13.85 -1.94 22.56
CA ALA A 620 -13.76 -3.36 22.90
C ALA A 620 -15.06 -3.92 23.52
N ALA A 621 -16.06 -4.18 22.67
CA ALA A 621 -17.28 -4.91 23.02
C ALA A 621 -17.78 -5.72 21.80
N ASN A 622 -18.25 -6.95 22.06
CA ASN A 622 -18.78 -7.92 21.07
C ASN A 622 -17.76 -8.39 20.02
N SER A 623 -16.82 -9.22 20.48
CA SER A 623 -15.69 -9.83 19.77
C SER A 623 -16.06 -10.92 18.73
N LEU A 624 -16.99 -10.65 17.81
CA LEU A 624 -17.43 -11.65 16.80
C LEU A 624 -17.90 -11.08 15.46
N LEU A 625 -17.99 -9.76 15.30
CA LEU A 625 -18.51 -9.10 14.08
C LEU A 625 -17.66 -7.93 13.48
N PRO A 626 -16.80 -7.18 14.20
CA PRO A 626 -16.30 -5.89 13.70
C PRO A 626 -15.07 -5.95 12.77
N LEU A 627 -14.45 -7.11 12.52
CA LEU A 627 -13.33 -7.25 11.56
C LEU A 627 -13.81 -7.58 10.15
N THR A 628 -14.71 -8.56 10.02
CA THR A 628 -15.09 -9.13 8.71
C THR A 628 -15.77 -8.08 7.82
N ALA A 629 -16.78 -7.38 8.35
CA ALA A 629 -17.51 -6.32 7.65
C ALA A 629 -16.68 -5.04 7.37
N LEU A 630 -15.45 -4.97 7.87
CA LEU A 630 -14.53 -3.84 7.63
C LEU A 630 -13.68 -4.05 6.35
N ALA A 631 -13.33 -5.31 6.03
CA ALA A 631 -12.43 -5.61 4.92
C ALA A 631 -13.03 -5.31 3.53
N MET A 632 -14.36 -5.39 3.42
CA MET A 632 -15.13 -5.19 2.18
C MET A 632 -14.99 -3.78 1.57
N SER A 633 -14.87 -2.72 2.38
CA SER A 633 -14.99 -1.33 1.89
C SER A 633 -13.68 -0.67 1.48
N ASN A 634 -12.53 -1.28 1.77
CA ASN A 634 -11.23 -0.57 1.81
C ASN A 634 -10.22 -1.09 0.78
N GLY A 635 -10.68 -1.78 -0.27
CA GLY A 635 -9.80 -2.32 -1.32
C GLY A 635 -8.74 -3.32 -0.82
N ILE A 636 -8.97 -4.00 0.31
CA ILE A 636 -8.04 -5.00 0.85
C ILE A 636 -7.86 -6.10 -0.18
N THR A 637 -6.61 -6.42 -0.53
CA THR A 637 -6.33 -7.48 -1.50
C THR A 637 -6.79 -8.83 -0.94
N THR A 638 -7.23 -9.72 -1.84
CA THR A 638 -7.64 -11.09 -1.50
C THR A 638 -6.60 -11.81 -0.62
N GLU A 639 -5.32 -11.55 -0.89
CA GLU A 639 -4.15 -11.98 -0.12
C GLU A 639 -4.13 -11.51 1.34
N THR A 640 -4.29 -10.20 1.60
CA THR A 640 -4.27 -9.69 2.98
C THR A 640 -5.49 -10.17 3.78
N LEU A 641 -6.68 -10.19 3.16
CA LEU A 641 -7.86 -10.74 3.82
C LEU A 641 -7.73 -12.24 4.10
N LEU A 642 -7.12 -13.00 3.18
CA LEU A 642 -6.81 -14.41 3.39
C LEU A 642 -5.81 -14.61 4.54
N GLN A 643 -4.76 -13.80 4.63
CA GLN A 643 -3.78 -13.86 5.71
C GLN A 643 -4.43 -13.55 7.08
N ASP A 644 -5.16 -12.43 7.19
CA ASP A 644 -5.80 -12.01 8.44
C ASP A 644 -6.79 -13.07 8.96
N THR A 645 -7.63 -13.62 8.06
CA THR A 645 -8.62 -14.65 8.41
C THR A 645 -7.98 -15.99 8.72
N SER A 646 -6.95 -16.38 7.96
CA SER A 646 -6.17 -17.60 8.20
C SER A 646 -5.46 -17.56 9.56
N ASN A 647 -4.79 -16.45 9.91
CA ASN A 647 -4.15 -16.29 11.22
C ASN A 647 -5.18 -16.38 12.37
N GLN A 648 -6.31 -15.68 12.26
CA GLN A 648 -7.40 -15.73 13.26
C GLN A 648 -8.04 -17.10 13.40
N PHE A 649 -8.23 -17.85 12.30
CA PHE A 649 -8.77 -19.20 12.34
C PHE A 649 -7.75 -20.20 12.90
N THR A 650 -6.47 -20.05 12.51
CA THR A 650 -5.34 -20.87 12.98
C THR A 650 -5.14 -20.77 14.48
N ALA A 651 -5.07 -19.57 15.06
CA ALA A 651 -4.89 -19.38 16.51
C ALA A 651 -6.03 -20.02 17.33
N ARG A 652 -7.29 -19.83 16.89
CA ARG A 652 -8.47 -20.44 17.53
C ARG A 652 -8.49 -21.96 17.42
N MET A 653 -8.27 -22.51 16.23
CA MET A 653 -8.26 -23.96 16.00
C MET A 653 -7.11 -24.64 16.76
N PHE A 654 -5.91 -24.06 16.73
CA PHE A 654 -4.75 -24.54 17.47
C PHE A 654 -4.97 -24.52 18.99
N THR A 655 -5.61 -23.47 19.52
CA THR A 655 -6.01 -23.38 20.92
C THR A 655 -6.95 -24.52 21.32
N GLU A 656 -7.95 -24.87 20.50
CA GLU A 656 -8.90 -25.95 20.84
C GLU A 656 -8.34 -27.37 20.59
N VAL A 657 -7.47 -27.55 19.60
CA VAL A 657 -6.79 -28.83 19.34
C VAL A 657 -5.76 -29.13 20.44
N THR A 658 -4.97 -28.17 20.88
CA THR A 658 -4.01 -28.36 22.00
C THR A 658 -4.71 -28.59 23.34
N LYS A 659 -5.83 -27.91 23.62
CA LYS A 659 -6.70 -28.21 24.78
C LYS A 659 -7.27 -29.63 24.74
N ALA A 660 -7.61 -30.15 23.56
CA ALA A 660 -8.13 -31.51 23.40
C ALA A 660 -7.04 -32.59 23.50
N ASN A 661 -5.78 -32.23 23.25
CA ASN A 661 -4.63 -33.13 23.19
C ASN A 661 -3.48 -32.60 24.10
N PRO A 662 -3.69 -32.53 25.43
CA PRO A 662 -2.75 -31.89 26.36
C PRO A 662 -1.46 -32.70 26.51
N GLN A 663 -0.31 -32.01 26.46
CA GLN A 663 1.04 -32.58 26.59
C GLN A 663 1.39 -33.67 25.54
N THR A 664 0.73 -33.65 24.39
CA THR A 664 1.05 -34.54 23.25
C THR A 664 1.47 -33.74 22.03
N SER A 665 2.40 -34.28 21.24
CA SER A 665 2.78 -33.69 19.95
C SER A 665 1.59 -33.70 18.99
N VAL A 666 1.28 -32.57 18.36
CA VAL A 666 0.15 -32.42 17.43
C VAL A 666 0.55 -31.67 16.18
N VAL A 667 -0.12 -31.99 15.07
CA VAL A 667 -0.05 -31.26 13.81
C VAL A 667 -1.46 -30.98 13.28
N LEU A 668 -1.72 -29.76 12.82
CA LEU A 668 -2.99 -29.40 12.17
C LEU A 668 -2.76 -28.48 10.96
N SER A 669 -3.76 -28.39 10.08
CA SER A 669 -3.80 -27.41 8.99
C SER A 669 -5.12 -26.68 9.00
N ALA A 670 -5.15 -25.50 9.61
CA ALA A 670 -6.38 -24.74 9.79
C ALA A 670 -6.91 -24.17 8.46
N ILE A 671 -6.01 -23.69 7.60
CA ILE A 671 -6.34 -23.18 6.26
C ILE A 671 -7.08 -24.22 5.40
N SER A 672 -6.70 -25.50 5.47
CA SER A 672 -7.36 -26.58 4.71
C SER A 672 -8.80 -26.87 5.13
N VAL A 673 -9.20 -26.43 6.34
CA VAL A 673 -10.56 -26.56 6.89
C VAL A 673 -11.43 -25.35 6.55
N MET A 674 -10.83 -24.19 6.26
CA MET A 674 -11.59 -22.99 5.90
C MET A 674 -12.32 -23.15 4.55
N THR A 675 -11.66 -23.74 3.54
CA THR A 675 -12.26 -24.00 2.22
C THR A 675 -13.55 -24.85 2.27
N PRO A 676 -13.60 -26.03 2.93
CA PRO A 676 -14.86 -26.77 3.05
C PRO A 676 -15.90 -26.07 3.94
N LEU A 677 -15.50 -25.25 4.92
CA LEU A 677 -16.45 -24.44 5.68
C LEU A 677 -17.04 -23.30 4.84
N ALA A 678 -16.29 -22.73 3.90
CA ALA A 678 -16.82 -21.80 2.90
C ALA A 678 -17.86 -22.45 1.99
N VAL A 679 -17.56 -23.66 1.49
CA VAL A 679 -18.54 -24.47 0.73
C VAL A 679 -19.81 -24.73 1.56
N LEU A 680 -19.68 -24.98 2.86
CA LEU A 680 -20.84 -25.16 3.74
C LEU A 680 -21.58 -23.84 4.05
N ALA A 681 -20.89 -22.69 4.08
CA ALA A 681 -21.54 -21.39 4.23
C ALA A 681 -22.49 -21.13 3.04
N LEU A 682 -22.00 -21.32 1.81
CA LEU A 682 -22.78 -21.26 0.57
C LEU A 682 -23.94 -22.29 0.56
N ALA A 683 -23.77 -23.43 1.21
CA ALA A 683 -24.79 -24.48 1.32
C ALA A 683 -25.92 -24.11 2.30
N SER A 684 -25.57 -23.44 3.40
CA SER A 684 -26.48 -23.01 4.47
C SER A 684 -27.27 -21.76 4.09
N VAL A 685 -28.35 -21.48 4.83
CA VAL A 685 -29.05 -20.19 4.83
C VAL A 685 -29.35 -19.71 6.26
N GLY A 686 -29.47 -18.39 6.43
CA GLY A 686 -29.75 -17.76 7.74
C GLY A 686 -28.65 -18.03 8.78
N ALA A 687 -29.03 -18.23 10.03
CA ALA A 687 -28.09 -18.23 11.16
C ALA A 687 -26.96 -19.29 11.09
N SER A 688 -27.12 -20.40 10.35
CA SER A 688 -26.02 -21.35 10.11
C SER A 688 -25.00 -20.81 9.11
N HIS A 689 -25.45 -20.16 8.03
CA HIS A 689 -24.59 -19.43 7.10
C HIS A 689 -23.84 -18.30 7.83
N ASP A 690 -24.54 -17.57 8.71
CA ASP A 690 -23.96 -16.47 9.49
C ASP A 690 -22.89 -16.97 10.48
N GLU A 691 -23.12 -18.10 11.17
CA GLU A 691 -22.11 -18.75 12.03
C GLU A 691 -20.88 -19.21 11.22
N LEU A 692 -21.08 -19.77 10.03
CA LEU A 692 -19.99 -20.27 9.18
C LEU A 692 -19.13 -19.13 8.60
N LEU A 693 -19.76 -18.08 8.08
CA LEU A 693 -19.09 -16.87 7.61
C LEU A 693 -18.32 -16.17 8.73
N ALA A 694 -18.90 -16.03 9.92
CA ALA A 694 -18.23 -15.46 11.09
C ALA A 694 -17.06 -16.34 11.58
N ALA A 695 -17.17 -17.67 11.49
CA ALA A 695 -16.10 -18.58 11.86
C ALA A 695 -14.89 -18.47 10.92
N ILE A 696 -15.10 -18.58 9.60
CA ILE A 696 -14.02 -18.48 8.59
C ILE A 696 -13.55 -17.05 8.33
N GLY A 697 -14.25 -16.04 8.86
CA GLY A 697 -13.84 -14.64 8.81
C GLY A 697 -14.23 -13.88 7.54
N THR A 698 -15.06 -14.43 6.67
CA THR A 698 -15.49 -13.78 5.42
C THR A 698 -16.85 -13.09 5.58
N PRO A 699 -17.00 -11.79 5.23
CA PRO A 699 -18.26 -11.05 5.39
C PRO A 699 -19.38 -11.41 4.41
N SER A 700 -19.11 -12.13 3.32
CA SER A 700 -20.16 -12.71 2.47
C SER A 700 -19.66 -13.90 1.66
N ASP A 701 -20.63 -14.68 1.18
CA ASP A 701 -20.52 -15.68 0.13
C ASP A 701 -19.64 -15.28 -1.06
N ASP A 702 -19.74 -14.05 -1.56
CA ASP A 702 -19.03 -13.62 -2.77
C ASP A 702 -17.56 -13.30 -2.50
N ILE A 703 -17.23 -12.87 -1.27
CA ILE A 703 -15.84 -12.87 -0.81
C ILE A 703 -15.36 -14.31 -0.55
N ALA A 704 -16.17 -15.21 -0.01
CA ALA A 704 -15.77 -16.61 0.18
C ALA A 704 -15.44 -17.30 -1.15
N LYS A 705 -16.25 -17.05 -2.20
CA LYS A 705 -16.01 -17.45 -3.62
C LYS A 705 -14.81 -16.76 -4.27
N THR A 706 -14.18 -15.79 -3.62
CA THR A 706 -12.98 -15.08 -4.12
C THR A 706 -11.73 -15.47 -3.33
N VAL A 707 -11.83 -15.52 -2.00
CA VAL A 707 -10.72 -15.74 -1.05
C VAL A 707 -10.23 -17.19 -1.03
N PHE A 708 -11.13 -18.17 -0.94
CA PHE A 708 -10.71 -19.57 -0.83
C PHE A 708 -10.27 -20.20 -2.17
N PRO A 709 -10.85 -19.84 -3.32
CA PRO A 709 -10.30 -20.23 -4.62
C PRO A 709 -8.92 -19.60 -4.89
N TYR A 710 -8.70 -18.36 -4.43
CA TYR A 710 -7.37 -17.75 -4.44
C TYR A 710 -6.40 -18.51 -3.53
N ALA A 711 -6.82 -18.87 -2.31
CA ALA A 711 -6.01 -19.69 -1.39
C ALA A 711 -5.60 -21.04 -2.00
N ASN A 712 -6.56 -21.78 -2.56
CA ASN A 712 -6.31 -23.04 -3.25
C ASN A 712 -5.34 -22.85 -4.42
N LYS A 713 -5.46 -21.77 -5.20
CA LYS A 713 -4.56 -21.46 -6.31
C LYS A 713 -3.13 -21.18 -5.85
N GLU A 714 -2.93 -20.30 -4.86
CA GLU A 714 -1.59 -19.95 -4.37
C GLU A 714 -0.85 -21.16 -3.77
N LEU A 715 -1.60 -22.05 -3.11
CA LEU A 715 -1.08 -23.29 -2.51
C LEU A 715 -0.85 -24.42 -3.54
N ASN A 716 -1.55 -24.42 -4.68
CA ASN A 716 -1.37 -25.41 -5.75
C ASN A 716 -0.40 -24.96 -6.86
N ALA A 717 -0.08 -23.66 -6.97
CA ALA A 717 0.79 -23.10 -8.02
C ALA A 717 2.30 -23.23 -7.71
N THR A 718 2.66 -23.95 -6.65
CA THR A 718 3.95 -23.83 -5.97
C THR A 718 4.98 -24.86 -6.46
N GLU A 719 5.72 -24.54 -7.53
CA GLU A 719 6.75 -25.45 -8.10
C GLU A 719 7.80 -25.89 -7.05
N GLY A 720 8.07 -27.19 -6.98
CA GLY A 720 9.06 -27.78 -6.06
C GLY A 720 8.45 -28.42 -4.80
N VAL A 721 7.16 -28.19 -4.52
CA VAL A 721 6.44 -28.82 -3.40
C VAL A 721 5.37 -29.78 -3.91
N THR A 722 5.17 -30.91 -3.20
CA THR A 722 3.99 -31.76 -3.38
C THR A 722 3.00 -31.45 -2.28
N LEU A 723 2.07 -30.53 -2.52
CA LEU A 723 0.99 -30.18 -1.61
C LEU A 723 -0.34 -30.70 -2.19
N ASN A 724 -0.93 -31.67 -1.50
CA ASN A 724 -2.28 -32.15 -1.79
C ASN A 724 -3.19 -31.76 -0.63
N ILE A 725 -3.98 -30.70 -0.81
CA ILE A 725 -5.10 -30.38 0.08
C ILE A 725 -6.33 -31.10 -0.46
N ALA A 726 -6.94 -31.97 0.34
CA ALA A 726 -8.09 -32.76 -0.08
C ALA A 726 -9.23 -32.64 0.94
N SER A 727 -10.34 -32.05 0.52
CA SER A 727 -11.58 -31.95 1.30
C SER A 727 -12.73 -32.53 0.47
N LYS A 728 -13.59 -33.34 1.09
CA LYS A 728 -14.70 -34.00 0.40
C LYS A 728 -15.90 -34.21 1.32
N PHE A 729 -17.09 -34.06 0.73
CA PHE A 729 -18.37 -34.28 1.39
C PHE A 729 -18.96 -35.61 0.95
N PHE A 730 -19.12 -36.53 1.89
CA PHE A 730 -19.78 -37.82 1.66
C PHE A 730 -21.19 -37.74 2.23
N ILE A 731 -22.20 -37.99 1.38
CA ILE A 731 -23.61 -37.73 1.66
C ILE A 731 -24.44 -39.01 1.45
N GLY A 732 -25.48 -39.22 2.26
CA GLY A 732 -26.34 -40.40 2.15
C GLY A 732 -26.93 -40.56 0.74
N LYS A 733 -26.83 -41.76 0.18
CA LYS A 733 -27.25 -42.14 -1.18
C LYS A 733 -28.72 -41.88 -1.54
N HIS A 734 -29.56 -41.59 -0.55
CA HIS A 734 -30.98 -41.24 -0.76
C HIS A 734 -31.23 -39.73 -0.93
N TYR A 735 -30.23 -38.88 -0.70
CA TYR A 735 -30.37 -37.43 -0.85
C TYR A 735 -29.98 -36.97 -2.25
N GLU A 736 -30.94 -36.41 -3.00
CA GLU A 736 -30.66 -35.81 -4.30
C GLU A 736 -29.94 -34.46 -4.15
N LEU A 737 -28.71 -34.40 -4.65
CA LEU A 737 -27.92 -33.18 -4.70
C LEU A 737 -28.52 -32.17 -5.67
N ASN A 738 -28.36 -30.88 -5.36
CA ASN A 738 -28.63 -29.79 -6.29
C ASN A 738 -27.49 -29.72 -7.33
N ASP A 739 -27.78 -30.10 -8.58
CA ASP A 739 -26.78 -30.22 -9.64
C ASP A 739 -26.04 -28.89 -9.92
N ASN A 740 -26.76 -27.76 -9.79
CA ASN A 740 -26.18 -26.42 -9.93
C ASN A 740 -25.20 -26.09 -8.79
N PHE A 741 -25.50 -26.55 -7.57
CA PHE A 741 -24.63 -26.35 -6.41
C PHE A 741 -23.37 -27.21 -6.51
N VAL A 742 -23.50 -28.47 -6.92
CA VAL A 742 -22.36 -29.38 -7.16
C VAL A 742 -21.41 -28.81 -8.23
N ALA A 743 -21.96 -28.20 -9.29
CA ALA A 743 -21.16 -27.48 -10.28
C ALA A 743 -20.37 -26.31 -9.64
N VAL A 744 -21.01 -25.46 -8.83
CA VAL A 744 -20.31 -24.36 -8.13
C VAL A 744 -19.22 -24.87 -7.19
N VAL A 745 -19.48 -25.91 -6.39
CA VAL A 745 -18.48 -26.48 -5.46
C VAL A 745 -17.25 -27.00 -6.20
N LYS A 746 -17.44 -27.61 -7.37
CA LYS A 746 -16.35 -28.10 -8.21
C LYS A 746 -15.62 -26.95 -8.93
N ASP A 747 -16.35 -26.14 -9.68
CA ASP A 747 -15.77 -25.16 -10.61
C ASP A 747 -15.16 -23.95 -9.88
N VAL A 748 -15.59 -23.67 -8.64
CA VAL A 748 -15.06 -22.57 -7.81
C VAL A 748 -14.04 -23.06 -6.79
N PHE A 749 -14.28 -24.18 -6.09
CA PHE A 749 -13.46 -24.59 -4.93
C PHE A 749 -12.62 -25.87 -5.18
N ASP A 750 -12.59 -26.41 -6.41
CA ASP A 750 -11.96 -27.70 -6.78
C ASP A 750 -12.29 -28.85 -5.80
N SER A 751 -13.52 -28.82 -5.28
CA SER A 751 -13.98 -29.69 -4.19
C SER A 751 -15.03 -30.67 -4.69
N GLU A 752 -15.06 -31.87 -4.10
CA GLU A 752 -15.99 -32.94 -4.49
C GLU A 752 -17.11 -33.15 -3.46
N VAL A 753 -18.31 -33.43 -3.96
CA VAL A 753 -19.44 -33.95 -3.19
C VAL A 753 -19.80 -35.32 -3.79
N GLN A 754 -19.99 -36.33 -2.94
CA GLN A 754 -20.28 -37.70 -3.39
C GLN A 754 -21.38 -38.34 -2.54
N ASN A 755 -22.38 -38.94 -3.21
CA ASN A 755 -23.35 -39.84 -2.58
C ASN A 755 -22.73 -41.21 -2.26
N ILE A 756 -22.97 -41.74 -1.06
CA ILE A 756 -22.44 -43.02 -0.57
C ILE A 756 -23.48 -43.77 0.28
N ASP A 757 -23.39 -45.10 0.32
CA ASP A 757 -24.37 -45.96 0.99
C ASP A 757 -23.99 -46.24 2.46
N PHE A 758 -24.34 -45.32 3.36
CA PHE A 758 -24.03 -45.42 4.79
C PHE A 758 -24.71 -46.61 5.52
N GLN A 759 -25.66 -47.31 4.88
CA GLN A 759 -26.17 -48.60 5.39
C GLN A 759 -25.08 -49.69 5.34
N GLU A 760 -24.22 -49.67 4.31
CA GLU A 760 -23.08 -50.58 4.16
C GLU A 760 -21.83 -50.01 4.85
N ASN A 761 -21.93 -49.70 6.15
CA ASN A 761 -20.96 -48.87 6.89
C ASN A 761 -19.47 -49.26 6.74
N VAL A 762 -19.13 -50.55 6.71
CA VAL A 762 -17.75 -51.03 6.47
C VAL A 762 -17.23 -50.66 5.08
N LYS A 763 -18.10 -50.72 4.06
CA LYS A 763 -17.78 -50.36 2.68
C LYS A 763 -17.74 -48.85 2.50
N ALA A 764 -18.67 -48.12 3.13
CA ALA A 764 -18.65 -46.66 3.14
C ALA A 764 -17.36 -46.12 3.78
N ALA A 765 -16.95 -46.69 4.92
CA ALA A 765 -15.67 -46.37 5.54
C ALA A 765 -14.46 -46.72 4.65
N ALA A 766 -14.47 -47.89 4.00
CA ALA A 766 -13.41 -48.30 3.10
C ALA A 766 -13.25 -47.33 1.91
N GLU A 767 -14.35 -46.92 1.28
CA GLU A 767 -14.35 -45.98 0.14
C GLU A 767 -13.88 -44.57 0.55
N ILE A 768 -14.27 -44.08 1.73
CA ILE A 768 -13.75 -42.83 2.30
C ILE A 768 -12.24 -42.93 2.60
N ASN A 769 -11.78 -44.07 3.14
CA ASN A 769 -10.39 -44.31 3.47
C ASN A 769 -9.51 -44.45 2.21
N THR A 770 -9.96 -45.17 1.19
CA THR A 770 -9.25 -45.27 -0.10
C THR A 770 -9.13 -43.90 -0.78
N TRP A 771 -10.18 -43.06 -0.75
CA TRP A 771 -10.09 -41.68 -1.25
C TRP A 771 -9.01 -40.86 -0.49
N ALA A 772 -8.92 -41.02 0.83
CA ALA A 772 -7.90 -40.34 1.63
C ALA A 772 -6.48 -40.86 1.32
N GLU A 773 -6.33 -42.16 1.14
CA GLU A 773 -5.07 -42.82 0.79
C GLU A 773 -4.58 -42.38 -0.61
N ASP A 774 -5.46 -42.40 -1.62
CA ASP A 774 -5.18 -41.93 -2.98
C ASP A 774 -4.73 -40.46 -3.00
N LYS A 775 -5.44 -39.58 -2.28
CA LYS A 775 -5.11 -38.15 -2.25
C LYS A 775 -3.85 -37.83 -1.44
N THR A 776 -3.37 -38.73 -0.58
CA THR A 776 -2.24 -38.48 0.34
C THR A 776 -1.03 -39.39 0.11
N ASN A 777 -0.90 -39.99 -1.08
CA ASN A 777 0.19 -40.91 -1.42
C ASN A 777 0.31 -42.09 -0.43
N ASN A 778 -0.84 -42.60 0.05
CA ASN A 778 -0.96 -43.65 1.07
C ASN A 778 -0.36 -43.29 2.44
N ARG A 779 -0.26 -42.00 2.79
CA ARG A 779 0.19 -41.55 4.12
C ARG A 779 -0.94 -41.50 5.13
N ILE A 780 -2.12 -41.02 4.73
CA ILE A 780 -3.29 -40.92 5.60
C ILE A 780 -4.20 -42.12 5.33
N THR A 781 -3.91 -43.23 6.01
CA THR A 781 -4.80 -44.41 6.07
C THR A 781 -5.82 -44.26 7.20
N ASN A 782 -6.93 -45.01 7.13
CA ASN A 782 -7.90 -45.12 8.22
C ASN A 782 -8.35 -43.75 8.78
N LEU A 783 -8.85 -42.88 7.89
CA LEU A 783 -9.41 -41.56 8.20
C LEU A 783 -10.73 -41.65 8.97
N VAL A 784 -11.56 -42.66 8.65
CA VAL A 784 -12.82 -42.94 9.34
C VAL A 784 -12.91 -44.39 9.80
N ASP A 785 -13.54 -44.61 10.96
CA ASP A 785 -13.79 -45.92 11.54
C ASP A 785 -15.21 -46.41 11.15
N PRO A 786 -15.39 -47.63 10.62
CA PRO A 786 -16.71 -48.21 10.33
C PRO A 786 -17.72 -48.12 11.49
N ARG A 787 -17.25 -48.15 12.74
CA ARG A 787 -18.08 -48.08 13.96
C ARG A 787 -18.67 -46.69 14.20
N GLY A 788 -18.09 -45.65 13.61
CA GLY A 788 -18.63 -44.28 13.63
C GLY A 788 -19.71 -44.03 12.56
N ILE A 789 -19.85 -44.93 11.59
CA ILE A 789 -20.79 -44.82 10.47
C ILE A 789 -21.97 -45.76 10.70
N ASN A 790 -23.19 -45.26 10.48
CA ASN A 790 -24.42 -46.04 10.60
C ASN A 790 -25.49 -45.59 9.58
N GLY A 791 -26.54 -46.40 9.41
CA GLY A 791 -27.59 -46.15 8.42
C GLY A 791 -28.40 -44.86 8.58
N ASN A 792 -28.30 -44.15 9.70
CA ASN A 792 -28.94 -42.84 9.90
C ASN A 792 -28.00 -41.65 9.59
N THR A 793 -26.72 -41.90 9.31
CA THR A 793 -25.76 -40.85 8.93
C THR A 793 -26.23 -40.17 7.64
N LYS A 794 -26.39 -38.84 7.67
CA LYS A 794 -26.74 -38.00 6.53
C LYS A 794 -25.50 -37.50 5.79
N ALA A 795 -24.48 -37.04 6.50
CA ALA A 795 -23.27 -36.47 5.91
C ALA A 795 -22.01 -36.59 6.79
N ILE A 796 -20.87 -36.81 6.13
CA ILE A 796 -19.54 -36.73 6.72
C ILE A 796 -18.69 -35.76 5.90
N LEU A 797 -18.15 -34.72 6.56
CA LEU A 797 -17.05 -33.92 6.01
C LEU A 797 -15.72 -34.59 6.38
N VAL A 798 -14.91 -34.91 5.38
CA VAL A 798 -13.52 -35.33 5.58
C VAL A 798 -12.54 -34.34 4.97
N ASN A 799 -11.46 -34.10 5.71
CA ASN A 799 -10.33 -33.30 5.30
C ASN A 799 -9.03 -34.07 5.56
N ALA A 800 -8.17 -34.12 4.55
CA ALA A 800 -6.87 -34.76 4.58
C ALA A 800 -5.87 -33.86 3.83
N ILE A 801 -4.66 -33.74 4.36
CA ILE A 801 -3.63 -32.90 3.77
C ILE A 801 -2.28 -33.64 3.77
N TYR A 802 -1.60 -33.57 2.63
CA TYR A 802 -0.24 -34.07 2.46
C TYR A 802 0.65 -32.94 1.94
N PHE A 803 1.85 -32.80 2.50
CA PHE A 803 2.83 -31.80 2.12
C PHE A 803 4.23 -32.40 2.10
N LYS A 804 5.00 -32.02 1.09
CA LYS A 804 6.37 -32.47 0.88
C LYS A 804 7.24 -31.35 0.31
N ALA A 805 8.36 -31.06 0.97
CA ALA A 805 9.30 -30.00 0.61
C ALA A 805 10.73 -30.36 1.05
N ALA A 806 11.71 -30.30 0.13
CA ALA A 806 13.13 -30.43 0.50
C ALA A 806 13.63 -29.17 1.22
N TRP A 807 14.62 -29.28 2.11
CA TRP A 807 15.30 -28.10 2.68
C TRP A 807 16.04 -27.31 1.58
N ALA A 808 16.16 -25.98 1.75
CA ALA A 808 17.05 -25.18 0.90
C ALA A 808 18.51 -25.64 1.02
N ASP A 809 18.88 -26.12 2.21
CA ASP A 809 20.23 -26.57 2.55
C ASP A 809 20.14 -27.78 3.52
N PRO A 810 20.05 -29.02 3.00
CA PRO A 810 19.75 -30.24 3.77
C PRO A 810 20.79 -30.61 4.84
N PHE A 811 20.34 -31.11 6.00
CA PHE A 811 21.20 -31.49 7.12
C PHE A 811 22.11 -32.69 6.75
N GLU A 812 23.32 -32.72 7.32
CA GLU A 812 24.22 -33.86 7.14
C GLU A 812 23.78 -35.04 8.00
N LYS A 813 23.45 -36.16 7.35
CA LYS A 813 22.97 -37.39 8.03
C LYS A 813 23.99 -37.97 8.99
N ASP A 814 25.27 -37.90 8.65
CA ASP A 814 26.37 -38.36 9.50
C ASP A 814 26.62 -37.48 10.73
N LEU A 815 26.01 -36.28 10.80
CA LEU A 815 26.03 -35.40 11.97
C LEU A 815 24.75 -35.51 12.84
N THR A 816 23.84 -36.43 12.52
CA THR A 816 22.63 -36.68 13.32
C THR A 816 22.95 -37.64 14.47
N GLU A 817 22.92 -37.12 15.70
CA GLU A 817 23.28 -37.85 16.91
C GLU A 817 22.07 -38.05 17.83
N VAL A 818 21.99 -39.16 18.56
CA VAL A 818 20.97 -39.34 19.60
C VAL A 818 21.32 -38.48 20.81
N LYS A 819 20.40 -37.61 21.24
CA LYS A 819 20.59 -36.64 22.33
C LYS A 819 19.36 -36.51 23.21
N ASP A 820 19.59 -36.03 24.43
CA ASP A 820 18.58 -35.68 25.43
C ASP A 820 17.54 -34.68 24.87
N PHE A 821 16.26 -34.96 25.14
CA PHE A 821 15.15 -34.03 24.97
C PHE A 821 14.30 -34.04 26.25
N HIS A 822 14.18 -32.89 26.90
CA HIS A 822 13.52 -32.69 28.18
C HIS A 822 12.03 -32.39 27.95
N ILE A 823 11.16 -33.39 28.04
CA ILE A 823 9.70 -33.23 27.96
C ILE A 823 9.19 -32.35 29.11
N THR A 824 9.80 -32.51 30.28
CA THR A 824 9.76 -31.58 31.43
C THR A 824 11.11 -31.60 32.14
N GLU A 825 11.33 -30.74 33.13
CA GLU A 825 12.55 -30.75 33.96
C GLU A 825 12.94 -32.14 34.50
N ASN A 826 11.94 -32.99 34.78
CA ASN A 826 12.10 -34.30 35.41
C ASN A 826 11.88 -35.48 34.45
N ASN A 827 11.58 -35.23 33.17
CA ASN A 827 11.28 -36.27 32.18
C ASN A 827 12.10 -36.05 30.91
N VAL A 828 13.15 -36.85 30.72
CA VAL A 828 14.10 -36.73 29.61
C VAL A 828 14.08 -38.01 28.78
N ILE A 829 13.87 -37.85 27.47
CA ILE A 829 13.97 -38.93 26.48
C ILE A 829 15.22 -38.76 25.62
N GLN A 830 15.55 -39.76 24.82
CA GLN A 830 16.70 -39.77 23.91
C GLN A 830 16.18 -39.88 22.47
N ILE A 831 16.44 -38.87 21.63
CA ILE A 831 15.91 -38.79 20.26
C ILE A 831 16.98 -38.38 19.24
N PRO A 832 16.85 -38.76 17.95
CA PRO A 832 17.78 -38.33 16.91
C PRO A 832 17.70 -36.82 16.68
N MET A 833 18.81 -36.13 16.92
CA MET A 833 18.97 -34.69 16.85
C MET A 833 19.87 -34.36 15.65
N MET A 834 19.28 -33.80 14.60
CA MET A 834 19.99 -33.32 13.41
C MET A 834 20.81 -32.09 13.77
N PHE A 835 21.98 -31.93 13.18
CA PHE A 835 22.86 -30.78 13.43
C PHE A 835 23.21 -30.04 12.14
N ARG A 836 23.15 -28.70 12.17
CA ARG A 836 23.66 -27.81 11.12
C ARG A 836 24.27 -26.55 11.74
N LYS A 837 25.39 -26.09 11.17
CA LYS A 837 25.93 -24.75 11.40
C LYS A 837 25.79 -23.92 10.13
N ALA A 838 24.98 -22.86 10.16
CA ALA A 838 24.71 -22.02 8.99
C ALA A 838 24.12 -20.65 9.38
N PHE A 839 23.95 -19.76 8.40
CA PHE A 839 23.28 -18.47 8.58
C PHE A 839 21.76 -18.59 8.40
N PHE A 840 21.02 -18.52 9.50
CA PHE A 840 19.54 -18.53 9.51
C PHE A 840 19.01 -17.14 9.86
N TYR A 841 17.75 -16.88 9.53
CA TYR A 841 17.04 -15.76 10.17
C TYR A 841 16.71 -16.17 11.61
N TYR A 842 17.04 -15.30 12.57
CA TYR A 842 16.94 -15.56 14.01
C TYR A 842 16.50 -14.32 14.77
N THR A 843 15.76 -14.50 15.87
CA THR A 843 15.57 -13.46 16.89
C THR A 843 15.30 -14.05 18.28
N GLU A 844 15.38 -13.20 19.29
CA GLU A 844 14.97 -13.51 20.67
C GLU A 844 13.80 -12.60 21.08
N SER A 845 12.67 -13.21 21.38
CA SER A 845 11.49 -12.49 21.85
C SER A 845 11.44 -12.52 23.37
N GLU A 846 11.69 -11.37 24.00
CA GLU A 846 11.44 -11.17 25.44
C GLU A 846 9.96 -11.39 25.77
N GLU A 847 9.07 -10.87 24.92
CA GLU A 847 7.61 -11.01 25.01
C GLU A 847 7.18 -12.49 25.07
N LEU A 848 7.70 -13.35 24.19
CA LEU A 848 7.43 -14.79 24.19
C LEU A 848 8.38 -15.60 25.11
N LYS A 849 9.38 -14.96 25.74
CA LYS A 849 10.49 -15.61 26.46
C LYS A 849 11.13 -16.77 25.67
N SER A 850 11.29 -16.57 24.35
CA SER A 850 11.57 -17.65 23.40
C SER A 850 12.62 -17.25 22.36
N GLN A 851 13.44 -18.22 21.98
CA GLN A 851 14.26 -18.16 20.76
C GLN A 851 13.37 -18.46 19.55
N ILE A 852 13.56 -17.75 18.45
CA ILE A 852 12.80 -17.95 17.21
C ILE A 852 13.76 -18.11 16.03
N ILE A 853 13.53 -19.10 15.18
CA ILE A 853 14.35 -19.38 14.00
C ILE A 853 13.48 -19.75 12.79
N GLU A 854 13.95 -19.37 11.61
CA GLU A 854 13.37 -19.71 10.31
C GLU A 854 14.34 -20.58 9.50
N ILE A 855 13.84 -21.73 9.05
CA ILE A 855 14.58 -22.74 8.30
C ILE A 855 13.96 -22.85 6.89
N PRO A 856 14.60 -22.31 5.85
CA PRO A 856 14.01 -22.25 4.51
C PRO A 856 13.96 -23.61 3.80
N TYR A 857 12.87 -23.86 3.08
CA TYR A 857 12.77 -24.96 2.11
C TYR A 857 13.37 -24.55 0.76
N ASN A 858 13.62 -25.54 -0.13
CA ASN A 858 14.07 -25.32 -1.51
C ASN A 858 12.91 -24.84 -2.41
N LEU A 859 12.27 -23.77 -1.95
CA LEU A 859 11.10 -23.14 -2.51
C LEU A 859 11.08 -21.68 -1.99
N TYR A 860 10.92 -20.74 -2.91
CA TYR A 860 10.83 -19.33 -2.57
C TYR A 860 9.66 -19.06 -1.60
N GLY A 861 9.89 -18.21 -0.58
CA GLY A 861 8.87 -17.79 0.38
C GLY A 861 8.36 -18.88 1.33
N SER A 862 8.99 -20.05 1.43
CA SER A 862 8.50 -21.17 2.25
C SER A 862 9.52 -21.68 3.26
N PHE A 863 9.09 -21.88 4.50
CA PHE A 863 9.98 -22.18 5.63
C PHE A 863 9.31 -22.95 6.77
N LEU A 864 10.12 -23.69 7.55
CA LEU A 864 9.77 -24.13 8.89
C LEU A 864 10.17 -23.05 9.90
N PHE A 865 9.18 -22.51 10.59
CA PHE A 865 9.30 -21.53 11.65
C PHE A 865 9.19 -22.23 13.01
N ILE A 866 10.11 -21.94 13.94
CA ILE A 866 10.14 -22.60 15.26
C ILE A 866 10.24 -21.55 16.37
N VAL A 867 9.39 -21.68 17.38
CA VAL A 867 9.44 -20.89 18.62
C VAL A 867 9.76 -21.82 19.78
N LEU A 868 10.97 -21.67 20.32
CA LEU A 868 11.55 -22.49 21.37
C LEU A 868 11.59 -21.68 22.69
N PRO A 869 10.79 -22.04 23.71
CA PRO A 869 10.87 -21.43 25.03
C PRO A 869 12.28 -21.45 25.61
N ARG A 870 12.67 -20.44 26.39
CA ARG A 870 13.94 -20.48 27.14
C ARG A 870 13.91 -21.55 28.25
N GLU A 871 12.84 -21.58 29.04
CA GLU A 871 12.63 -22.55 30.12
C GLU A 871 12.15 -23.92 29.59
N ILE A 872 12.51 -25.01 30.28
CA ILE A 872 12.11 -26.39 29.91
C ILE A 872 10.59 -26.55 29.93
N ASP A 873 9.94 -26.16 31.01
CA ASP A 873 8.48 -26.26 31.17
C ASP A 873 7.74 -25.05 30.56
N GLY A 874 8.46 -24.14 29.86
CA GLY A 874 7.95 -22.84 29.38
C GLY A 874 6.88 -22.90 28.29
N ILE A 875 6.66 -24.08 27.67
CA ILE A 875 5.70 -24.27 26.59
C ILE A 875 4.25 -23.90 26.98
N ALA A 876 3.87 -24.03 28.25
CA ALA A 876 2.54 -23.64 28.71
C ALA A 876 2.32 -22.11 28.69
N GLU A 877 3.35 -21.32 29.01
CA GLU A 877 3.27 -19.85 28.91
C GLU A 877 3.26 -19.41 27.44
N LEU A 878 4.02 -20.09 26.58
CA LEU A 878 3.99 -19.84 25.14
C LEU A 878 2.62 -20.14 24.53
N LEU A 879 2.02 -21.30 24.82
CA LEU A 879 0.69 -21.69 24.35
C LEU A 879 -0.42 -20.70 24.79
N GLU A 880 -0.29 -20.08 25.96
CA GLU A 880 -1.24 -19.06 26.43
C GLU A 880 -1.14 -17.77 25.58
N LYS A 881 0.08 -17.36 25.20
CA LYS A 881 0.32 -16.17 24.36
C LYS A 881 -0.07 -16.38 22.90
N LEU A 882 0.11 -17.59 22.37
CA LEU A 882 -0.27 -18.00 20.99
C LEU A 882 -1.79 -17.94 20.71
N LYS A 883 -2.61 -17.52 21.67
CA LYS A 883 -4.03 -17.20 21.48
C LYS A 883 -4.24 -15.88 20.74
N ASP A 884 -3.31 -14.92 20.83
CA ASP A 884 -3.32 -13.74 19.97
C ASP A 884 -2.78 -14.12 18.58
N PRO A 885 -3.58 -14.04 17.50
CA PRO A 885 -3.14 -14.39 16.16
C PRO A 885 -2.01 -13.50 15.62
N ASN A 886 -1.73 -12.35 16.26
CA ASN A 886 -0.71 -11.39 15.82
C ASN A 886 0.63 -11.57 16.54
N ILE A 887 0.70 -12.34 17.65
CA ILE A 887 1.86 -12.35 18.54
C ILE A 887 3.16 -12.83 17.85
N LEU A 888 3.04 -13.78 16.91
CA LEU A 888 4.16 -14.28 16.13
C LEU A 888 4.64 -13.27 15.10
N ASP A 889 3.71 -12.64 14.38
CA ASP A 889 4.00 -11.64 13.36
C ASP A 889 4.42 -10.30 14.00
N ASN A 890 4.21 -10.10 15.31
CA ASN A 890 4.83 -9.06 16.14
C ASN A 890 6.26 -9.43 16.55
N ALA A 891 6.47 -10.61 17.15
CA ALA A 891 7.77 -11.09 17.59
C ALA A 891 8.77 -11.23 16.42
N TRP A 892 8.30 -11.49 15.20
CA TRP A 892 9.11 -11.60 13.98
C TRP A 892 9.28 -10.27 13.21
N LYS A 893 9.31 -9.13 13.91
CA LYS A 893 9.58 -7.80 13.31
C LYS A 893 11.04 -7.36 13.37
N GLN A 894 11.87 -8.01 14.19
CA GLN A 894 13.27 -7.66 14.41
C GLN A 894 14.11 -8.95 14.36
N TYR A 895 14.37 -9.45 13.15
CA TYR A 895 15.13 -10.68 12.91
C TYR A 895 16.30 -10.43 11.97
N ASP A 896 17.45 -11.05 12.25
CA ASP A 896 18.70 -10.87 11.53
C ASP A 896 19.23 -12.20 10.97
N ARG A 897 20.05 -12.14 9.92
CA ARG A 897 20.81 -13.32 9.46
C ARG A 897 22.01 -13.56 10.36
N THR A 898 21.87 -14.48 11.30
CA THR A 898 22.88 -14.82 12.30
C THR A 898 23.44 -16.22 12.05
N GLU A 899 24.72 -16.46 12.37
CA GLU A 899 25.28 -17.81 12.37
C GLU A 899 24.77 -18.58 13.59
N VAL A 900 24.09 -19.71 13.35
CA VAL A 900 23.47 -20.55 14.38
C VAL A 900 23.99 -21.97 14.27
N GLU A 901 24.35 -22.55 15.41
CA GLU A 901 24.52 -24.00 15.59
C GLU A 901 23.17 -24.61 15.97
N LEU A 902 22.40 -24.97 14.94
CA LEU A 902 21.06 -25.52 15.03
C LEU A 902 21.11 -27.03 15.33
N LYS A 903 20.48 -27.42 16.44
CA LYS A 903 20.19 -28.81 16.81
C LYS A 903 18.67 -29.00 16.80
N LEU A 904 18.16 -29.80 15.87
CA LEU A 904 16.73 -29.98 15.62
C LEU A 904 16.36 -31.47 15.63
N PRO A 905 15.36 -31.93 16.39
CA PRO A 905 15.00 -33.34 16.40
C PRO A 905 14.32 -33.76 15.10
N LYS A 906 14.53 -35.01 14.72
CA LYS A 906 13.67 -35.70 13.74
C LYS A 906 12.36 -36.04 14.42
N PHE A 907 11.22 -35.73 13.81
CA PHE A 907 9.90 -36.03 14.37
C PHE A 907 8.88 -36.43 13.29
N LYS A 908 7.92 -37.27 13.67
CA LYS A 908 6.87 -37.79 12.78
C LYS A 908 5.53 -37.78 13.50
N ILE A 909 4.68 -36.82 13.18
CA ILE A 909 3.42 -36.57 13.90
C ILE A 909 2.25 -36.91 12.97
N GLU A 910 1.34 -37.73 13.49
CA GLU A 910 0.02 -38.01 12.93
C GLU A 910 -1.02 -37.51 13.94
N THR A 911 -2.03 -36.77 13.48
CA THR A 911 -3.09 -36.24 14.35
C THR A 911 -4.44 -36.44 13.67
N THR A 912 -5.41 -36.96 14.43
CA THR A 912 -6.80 -37.12 13.97
C THR A 912 -7.69 -36.22 14.81
N THR A 913 -8.14 -35.13 14.21
CA THR A 913 -8.93 -34.07 14.86
C THR A 913 -10.41 -34.29 14.58
N ASN A 914 -11.21 -34.46 15.64
CA ASN A 914 -12.66 -34.34 15.54
C ASN A 914 -13.01 -32.86 15.33
N LEU A 915 -13.16 -32.44 14.06
CA LEU A 915 -13.48 -31.06 13.71
C LEU A 915 -14.85 -30.66 14.26
N LYS A 916 -15.81 -31.58 14.41
CA LYS A 916 -17.12 -31.25 14.97
C LYS A 916 -17.00 -30.65 16.39
N ASP A 917 -16.27 -31.32 17.28
CA ASP A 917 -16.08 -30.85 18.66
C ASP A 917 -15.24 -29.57 18.73
N VAL A 918 -14.28 -29.38 17.82
CA VAL A 918 -13.44 -28.18 17.73
C VAL A 918 -14.24 -26.99 17.21
N LEU A 919 -14.99 -27.17 16.12
CA LEU A 919 -15.76 -26.13 15.46
C LEU A 919 -16.96 -25.66 16.32
N ILE A 920 -17.60 -26.56 17.07
CA ILE A 920 -18.62 -26.21 18.07
C ILE A 920 -18.04 -25.26 19.13
N LYS A 921 -16.81 -25.51 19.62
CA LYS A 921 -16.14 -24.59 20.57
C LYS A 921 -15.69 -23.27 19.93
N MET A 922 -15.43 -23.28 18.61
CA MET A 922 -15.11 -22.08 17.82
C MET A 922 -16.37 -21.27 17.41
N GLY A 923 -17.57 -21.75 17.74
CA GLY A 923 -18.84 -21.04 17.51
C GLY A 923 -19.70 -21.56 16.35
N VAL A 924 -19.24 -22.57 15.59
CA VAL A 924 -20.04 -23.23 14.54
C VAL A 924 -20.85 -24.35 15.17
N THR A 925 -22.09 -24.04 15.55
CA THR A 925 -22.99 -24.97 16.24
C THR A 925 -24.08 -25.49 15.31
N LYS A 926 -24.68 -24.61 14.52
CA LYS A 926 -25.90 -24.89 13.74
C LYS A 926 -25.70 -25.91 12.64
N LEU A 927 -24.55 -25.88 11.96
CA LEU A 927 -24.14 -26.86 10.94
C LEU A 927 -24.36 -28.33 11.36
N PHE A 928 -24.26 -28.59 12.66
CA PHE A 928 -24.33 -29.91 13.26
C PHE A 928 -25.69 -30.25 13.91
N ASP A 929 -26.67 -29.34 13.83
CA ASP A 929 -28.02 -29.48 14.37
C ASP A 929 -29.06 -29.87 13.29
N PRO A 930 -29.93 -30.87 13.52
CA PRO A 930 -30.91 -31.34 12.54
C PRO A 930 -31.98 -30.33 12.08
N VAL A 931 -32.15 -29.20 12.77
CA VAL A 931 -33.16 -28.18 12.47
C VAL A 931 -32.50 -26.87 12.02
N GLU A 932 -31.41 -26.45 12.67
CA GLU A 932 -30.78 -25.15 12.43
C GLU A 932 -29.71 -25.14 11.32
N ALA A 933 -29.15 -26.29 10.91
CA ALA A 933 -28.08 -26.35 9.88
C ALA A 933 -28.47 -25.75 8.53
N LYS A 934 -29.76 -25.89 8.15
CA LYS A 934 -30.39 -25.22 7.01
C LYS A 934 -29.56 -25.25 5.72
N LEU A 935 -29.02 -26.43 5.37
CA LEU A 935 -28.22 -26.72 4.17
C LEU A 935 -29.07 -26.74 2.87
N ASN A 936 -29.97 -25.76 2.73
CA ASN A 936 -31.02 -25.69 1.73
C ASN A 936 -30.52 -25.59 0.28
N ASN A 937 -29.30 -25.11 0.05
CA ASN A 937 -28.77 -24.97 -1.32
C ASN A 937 -28.10 -26.26 -1.83
N LEU A 938 -27.73 -27.19 -0.94
CA LEU A 938 -26.97 -28.41 -1.24
C LEU A 938 -27.82 -29.54 -1.85
N LEU A 939 -29.08 -29.63 -1.43
CA LEU A 939 -30.04 -30.65 -1.87
C LEU A 939 -31.16 -30.05 -2.71
N LYS A 940 -31.92 -30.90 -3.41
CA LYS A 940 -33.16 -30.50 -4.09
C LYS A 940 -34.35 -30.31 -3.14
N ASP A 941 -34.36 -30.98 -1.97
CA ASP A 941 -35.44 -30.97 -0.98
C ASP A 941 -34.93 -30.70 0.46
N ASP A 942 -35.66 -29.89 1.25
CA ASP A 942 -35.31 -29.50 2.65
C ASP A 942 -35.79 -30.54 3.69
N GLU A 943 -35.19 -31.73 3.70
CA GLU A 943 -35.46 -32.77 4.72
C GLU A 943 -34.58 -32.65 5.98
N GLY A 944 -34.41 -31.43 6.52
CA GLY A 944 -33.70 -31.20 7.79
C GLY A 944 -32.28 -31.75 7.78
N PHE A 945 -31.51 -31.38 6.74
CA PHE A 945 -30.19 -31.93 6.47
C PHE A 945 -29.09 -31.17 7.22
N PHE A 946 -28.18 -31.90 7.84
CA PHE A 946 -27.12 -31.41 8.73
C PHE A 946 -25.87 -32.30 8.61
N ILE A 947 -24.74 -31.88 9.19
CA ILE A 947 -23.51 -32.68 9.19
C ILE A 947 -23.43 -33.54 10.46
N ASP A 948 -23.37 -34.87 10.31
CA ASP A 948 -23.22 -35.79 11.44
C ASP A 948 -21.83 -35.70 12.06
N SER A 949 -20.79 -35.66 11.22
CA SER A 949 -19.40 -35.70 11.62
C SER A 949 -18.50 -34.88 10.67
N ALA A 950 -17.46 -34.28 11.23
CA ALA A 950 -16.41 -33.60 10.49
C ALA A 950 -15.05 -34.03 11.07
N ILE A 951 -14.14 -34.50 10.21
CA ILE A 951 -12.85 -35.07 10.63
C ILE A 951 -11.73 -34.49 9.77
N GLN A 952 -10.68 -33.97 10.42
CA GLN A 952 -9.38 -33.71 9.80
C GLN A 952 -8.42 -34.81 10.24
N LYS A 953 -7.63 -35.33 9.31
CA LYS A 953 -6.42 -36.07 9.65
C LYS A 953 -5.22 -35.44 8.95
N THR A 954 -4.14 -35.32 9.69
CA THR A 954 -2.96 -34.53 9.35
C THR A 954 -1.72 -35.36 9.63
N PHE A 955 -0.75 -35.31 8.71
CA PHE A 955 0.49 -36.07 8.78
C PHE A 955 1.67 -35.16 8.43
N LEU A 956 2.74 -35.24 9.21
CA LEU A 956 3.98 -34.50 9.00
C LEU A 956 5.19 -35.32 9.45
N GLU A 957 6.24 -35.37 8.63
CA GLU A 957 7.52 -36.01 8.94
C GLU A 957 8.67 -35.09 8.57
N VAL A 958 9.49 -34.72 9.55
CA VAL A 958 10.62 -33.79 9.40
C VAL A 958 11.93 -34.55 9.59
N ASN A 959 12.82 -34.49 8.59
CA ASN A 959 14.08 -35.22 8.53
C ASN A 959 15.19 -34.41 7.85
N GLU A 960 16.34 -35.05 7.60
CA GLU A 960 17.56 -34.39 7.14
C GLU A 960 17.46 -33.85 5.71
N ASP A 961 16.63 -34.48 4.85
CA ASP A 961 16.42 -34.06 3.46
C ASP A 961 15.39 -32.91 3.36
N GLY A 962 14.48 -32.82 4.33
CA GLY A 962 13.34 -31.90 4.31
C GLY A 962 12.15 -32.44 5.08
N THR A 963 10.97 -32.01 4.65
CA THR A 963 9.69 -32.63 4.97
C THR A 963 9.34 -33.61 3.84
N GLU A 964 9.64 -34.90 4.06
CA GLU A 964 9.71 -36.02 3.09
C GLU A 964 10.61 -35.83 1.83
N ALA A 965 11.32 -36.90 1.44
CA ALA A 965 12.61 -36.79 0.74
C ALA A 965 12.63 -37.05 -0.79
N GLY A 966 13.71 -36.64 -1.47
CA GLY A 966 14.09 -37.18 -2.79
C GLY A 966 15.13 -36.39 -3.61
N VAL A 967 16.40 -36.82 -3.56
CA VAL A 967 17.55 -36.45 -4.44
C VAL A 967 18.27 -35.12 -4.15
N VAL A 968 19.60 -35.19 -4.18
CA VAL A 968 20.59 -34.13 -3.88
C VAL A 968 21.13 -33.50 -5.16
N ASN A 969 21.50 -32.22 -5.13
CA ASN A 969 22.59 -31.69 -5.96
C ASN A 969 23.48 -30.77 -5.11
N GLU A 970 24.79 -31.00 -5.19
CA GLU A 970 25.83 -30.40 -4.36
C GLU A 970 26.50 -29.23 -5.08
N PHE A 971 26.74 -28.09 -4.41
CA PHE A 971 27.66 -27.05 -4.93
C PHE A 971 28.28 -26.16 -3.84
N ALA A 972 29.15 -26.73 -3.01
CA ALA A 972 30.02 -25.95 -2.12
C ALA A 972 31.28 -25.46 -2.88
N GLY A 973 31.58 -24.15 -2.81
CA GLY A 973 32.76 -23.52 -3.41
C GLY A 973 33.59 -22.78 -2.34
N PRO A 974 34.93 -22.97 -2.27
CA PRO A 974 35.68 -22.61 -1.07
C PRO A 974 36.28 -21.19 -1.05
N GLY A 975 36.15 -20.54 0.11
CA GLY A 975 37.28 -19.86 0.78
C GLY A 975 37.59 -18.41 0.41
N GLY A 976 37.44 -17.50 1.38
CA GLY A 976 37.96 -16.13 1.33
C GLY A 976 38.00 -15.52 2.74
N ALA A 977 39.09 -15.76 3.48
CA ALA A 977 39.15 -15.42 4.90
C ALA A 977 39.50 -13.94 5.17
N PHE A 978 38.71 -13.29 6.02
CA PHE A 978 39.05 -12.02 6.68
C PHE A 978 38.90 -12.18 8.20
N SER A 979 40.00 -12.05 8.93
CA SER A 979 40.03 -12.22 10.38
C SER A 979 39.55 -10.97 11.12
N PHE A 980 38.23 -10.84 11.26
CA PHE A 980 37.66 -10.51 12.56
C PHE A 980 37.30 -11.84 13.23
N ASP A 981 37.48 -11.97 14.54
CA ASP A 981 36.84 -13.07 15.27
C ASP A 981 35.32 -12.85 15.17
N PRO A 982 34.55 -13.74 14.53
CA PRO A 982 33.11 -13.61 14.54
C PRO A 982 32.60 -13.76 15.99
N PRO A 983 31.49 -13.10 16.38
CA PRO A 983 30.83 -13.45 17.62
C PRO A 983 30.52 -14.96 17.61
N PRO A 984 30.63 -15.65 18.76
CA PRO A 984 30.36 -17.09 18.81
C PRO A 984 28.94 -17.36 18.30
N PRO A 985 28.74 -18.43 17.50
CA PRO A 985 27.44 -18.72 16.90
C PRO A 985 26.40 -18.96 17.99
N ILE A 986 25.16 -18.61 17.70
CA ILE A 986 24.04 -18.85 18.61
C ILE A 986 23.81 -20.35 18.72
N ASP A 987 23.69 -20.88 19.94
CA ASP A 987 23.18 -22.23 20.14
C ASP A 987 21.65 -22.23 20.07
N PHE A 988 21.09 -22.90 19.05
CA PHE A 988 19.66 -23.18 18.98
C PHE A 988 19.46 -24.68 19.18
N ASN A 989 19.28 -25.09 20.44
CA ASN A 989 19.09 -26.48 20.83
C ASN A 989 17.62 -26.77 21.13
N ALA A 990 16.89 -27.33 20.17
CA ALA A 990 15.47 -27.67 20.27
C ALA A 990 15.22 -28.95 21.09
N ASN A 991 15.82 -29.02 22.28
CA ASN A 991 15.85 -30.18 23.17
C ASN A 991 14.75 -30.16 24.25
N ARG A 992 13.64 -29.45 24.03
CA ARG A 992 12.52 -29.27 24.95
C ARG A 992 11.27 -28.82 24.17
N PRO A 993 10.04 -28.96 24.70
CA PRO A 993 8.84 -28.69 23.94
C PRO A 993 8.78 -27.32 23.27
N PHE A 994 8.50 -27.33 21.96
CA PHE A 994 8.50 -26.14 21.10
C PHE A 994 7.25 -26.07 20.23
N TYR A 995 6.88 -24.84 19.85
CA TYR A 995 5.89 -24.58 18.80
C TYR A 995 6.58 -24.54 17.44
N TYR A 996 5.89 -25.01 16.40
CA TYR A 996 6.33 -24.86 15.02
C TYR A 996 5.18 -24.49 14.09
N ALA A 997 5.53 -23.82 12.99
CA ALA A 997 4.64 -23.54 11.87
C ALA A 997 5.38 -23.75 10.55
N ILE A 998 4.71 -24.33 9.55
CA ILE A 998 5.17 -24.33 8.17
C ILE A 998 4.43 -23.20 7.47
N LYS A 999 5.15 -22.14 7.10
CA LYS A 999 4.60 -21.06 6.29
C LYS A 999 4.95 -21.27 4.81
N VAL A 1000 3.99 -20.97 3.95
CA VAL A 1000 4.14 -20.90 2.48
C VAL A 1000 3.65 -19.52 2.07
N ASN A 1001 4.54 -18.71 1.49
CA ASN A 1001 4.38 -17.26 1.39
C ASN A 1001 4.04 -16.67 2.78
N SER A 1002 2.95 -15.91 2.90
CA SER A 1002 2.48 -15.37 4.18
C SER A 1002 1.60 -16.33 5.00
N LEU A 1003 1.18 -17.46 4.43
CA LEU A 1003 0.13 -18.31 4.99
C LEU A 1003 0.70 -19.44 5.86
N THR A 1004 0.13 -19.63 7.05
CA THR A 1004 0.42 -20.80 7.90
C THR A 1004 -0.28 -22.04 7.35
N LEU A 1005 0.46 -22.91 6.66
CA LEU A 1005 -0.07 -24.13 6.05
C LEU A 1005 -0.27 -25.24 7.09
N PHE A 1006 0.70 -25.40 8.00
CA PHE A 1006 0.59 -26.25 9.18
C PHE A 1006 1.08 -25.51 10.41
N ASN A 1007 0.55 -25.88 11.56
CA ASN A 1007 1.20 -25.59 12.84
C ASN A 1007 0.97 -26.71 13.85
N GLY A 1008 1.73 -26.66 14.95
CA GLY A 1008 1.75 -27.71 15.94
C GLY A 1008 2.71 -27.46 17.08
N VAL A 1009 2.80 -28.46 17.96
CA VAL A 1009 3.80 -28.51 19.04
C VAL A 1009 4.44 -29.88 19.06
N VAL A 1010 5.71 -29.93 19.46
CA VAL A 1010 6.44 -31.17 19.72
C VAL A 1010 6.64 -31.30 21.22
N TYR A 1011 6.06 -32.32 21.85
CA TYR A 1011 6.36 -32.73 23.23
C TYR A 1011 7.30 -33.95 23.29
N GLY A 1012 7.45 -34.65 22.17
CA GLY A 1012 8.32 -35.81 21.95
C GLY A 1012 8.22 -36.25 20.49
N ALA A 1013 9.23 -36.96 19.99
CA ALA A 1013 9.35 -37.37 18.59
C ALA A 1013 8.59 -38.67 18.25
#